data_AF-A0A4R4JZI3-F1
#
_entry.id   AF-A0A4R4JZI3-F1
#
_cell.length_a   1.000
_cell.length_b   1.000
_cell.length_c   1.000
_cell.angle_alpha   90.00
_cell.angle_beta   90.00
_cell.angle_gamma   90.00
#
_symmetry.space_group_name_H-M   'P 1'
#
loop_
_entity.id
_entity.type
_entity.pdbx_description
1 polymer ?
#
loop_
_entity_poly.entity_id
_entity_poly.type
_entity_poly.pdbx_seq_one_letter_code
_entity_poly.pdbx_strand_id
1 'polypeptide(L)'
;MKRTLFFLSCVLLLGLPTLSEAQLKVNRKSAPQQKTAEEKEQEELLQKYQQAMHPDTLIKQLDLQLSEFKKQGLATPELIQEFEKAREEIRKQFGGTRQPPRQEEVAESEPEPLEIAAAPTPAQPEFEVAFDTQSNPASEVPLSVRFYTEAAMNAAKFVKWMEKQHKVTLRVTDSLQTGDGPRYVHFQQEVDGYVVEGTRFTFTVQPKTGAFATGMAFTPFTKKNQLKLSEAQAFQKVQAVVSGGSALRLTKKTTTAFAEPIALASCQAEGLAWVQKDPGISRPEFWLCHRFYLMKSDEKIYINAETGEVFRRENTLLECLPTIQPEQHLPASGPGVPARVNTLFYGVQPIATLQKDTAFLLADPQTPRIAVFYTDTLQGVRQPFWDKSNSWANAALRETGSLDVHWAYRQVANYYYTRHNWMGTDNLASDIHIFYDPEYVGASFNPNDFTFKYGVISPTIIDNLAADKNWLGGGRSGWMKGSLGRSKPFASLDVCAHEFTHAVVESMGGMNRAGESGALNEAIADVMAAAAEAAIDPMGSNPWLIAEKLFIGTGIRNLATPKSSTIQAQPDTFEGKFWIENSGTCDSGNDRCGIHVNSGVIARWFYLICNGGMGTNDFNEKYSLKDGEQVSIDEAAKLVFQTIPLLHPASDFEHFSDMTLEVANNLFGKCSKKARAIEYAWYAVGVREDPPARCGDWTFDLVISMEGQSSTINFFVKDERMVMTTQSEDGPTKVYTSRHSALMTAVVRNEEGGYESHTLPKNILKYNLEKMDEMMPEMEKQAEEEFAQMRRSIAAEEDPAARAMKQKALNQSMAEYERMRAETLPEMRKNMEEGSKEVNISESEFFGANSRKSRRKAKREFDKQFVKGFGEVEGYKSKHYVMNEGMDWWSTHEIPLKFSDLSLLAPGFFGSGSGLPLDHYMRGFPLRFGQMLKITKIRNSAAANFEQLYSSSPVFR
;
A
#
# COMPACT_ATOMS: atom_id res chain seq x y z
N MET A 1 35.74 -16.47 -7.73
CA MET A 1 35.69 -17.90 -7.33
C MET A 1 36.90 -18.44 -6.53
N LYS A 2 38.15 -17.95 -6.66
CA LYS A 2 39.18 -18.14 -5.59
C LYS A 2 39.26 -16.98 -4.57
N ARG A 3 38.33 -16.03 -4.66
CA ARG A 3 38.17 -14.87 -3.74
C ARG A 3 37.01 -15.02 -2.77
N THR A 4 36.43 -16.22 -2.69
CA THR A 4 35.68 -16.74 -1.54
C THR A 4 36.53 -16.75 -0.26
N LEU A 5 37.85 -16.51 -0.35
CA LEU A 5 38.74 -16.20 0.77
C LEU A 5 38.57 -14.78 1.37
N PHE A 6 37.86 -13.86 0.72
CA PHE A 6 37.57 -12.51 1.24
C PHE A 6 36.39 -12.51 2.25
N PHE A 7 35.58 -13.58 2.22
CA PHE A 7 34.55 -13.87 3.23
C PHE A 7 35.15 -14.21 4.62
N LEU A 8 36.46 -14.44 4.71
CA LEU A 8 37.16 -14.87 5.93
C LEU A 8 38.05 -13.78 6.57
N SER A 9 38.11 -12.55 6.06
CA SER A 9 38.95 -11.49 6.65
C SER A 9 38.18 -10.49 7.53
N CYS A 10 36.86 -10.37 7.40
CA CYS A 10 36.08 -9.40 8.20
C CYS A 10 35.28 -10.05 9.35
N VAL A 11 35.46 -11.36 9.53
CA VAL A 11 35.20 -12.11 10.78
C VAL A 11 36.28 -11.84 11.84
N LEU A 12 37.27 -10.98 11.55
CA LEU A 12 38.33 -10.63 12.50
C LEU A 12 37.81 -9.68 13.60
N LEU A 13 36.98 -10.23 14.49
CA LEU A 13 37.19 -10.26 15.95
C LEU A 13 35.92 -10.81 16.63
N LEU A 14 35.74 -12.14 16.58
CA LEU A 14 35.13 -12.82 17.72
C LEU A 14 36.14 -12.71 18.88
N GLY A 15 35.84 -11.82 19.82
CA GLY A 15 36.62 -11.59 21.04
C GLY A 15 36.43 -10.19 21.61
N LEU A 16 35.28 -9.92 22.25
CA LEU A 16 35.35 -9.14 23.48
C LEU A 16 35.63 -10.21 24.55
N PRO A 17 36.86 -10.22 25.11
CA PRO A 17 37.29 -9.19 26.05
C PRO A 17 38.54 -8.43 25.59
N THR A 18 38.47 -7.10 25.66
CA THR A 18 39.52 -6.12 26.06
C THR A 18 39.16 -4.73 25.53
N LEU A 19 38.04 -4.20 26.00
CA LEU A 19 38.06 -2.83 26.53
C LEU A 19 38.22 -3.00 28.05
N SER A 20 39.42 -3.34 28.49
CA SER A 20 39.83 -3.13 29.87
C SER A 20 41.05 -2.23 29.88
N GLU A 21 40.98 -1.17 30.68
CA GLU A 21 42.13 -0.45 31.22
C GLU A 21 43.03 0.30 30.23
N ALA A 22 42.51 1.35 29.58
CA ALA A 22 43.38 2.43 29.09
C ALA A 22 42.69 3.81 29.05
N GLN A 23 41.86 4.19 30.04
CA GLN A 23 41.48 5.61 30.18
C GLN A 23 41.09 6.12 31.57
N LEU A 24 41.24 5.33 32.64
CA LEU A 24 40.96 5.82 34.01
C LEU A 24 42.01 5.34 35.02
N LYS A 25 43.17 6.00 35.03
CA LYS A 25 44.00 6.27 36.23
C LYS A 25 45.28 7.03 35.84
N VAL A 26 45.30 8.35 36.05
CA VAL A 26 46.37 9.01 36.84
C VAL A 26 45.79 10.29 37.47
N ASN A 27 46.09 10.41 38.76
CA ASN A 27 45.70 11.44 39.71
C ASN A 27 45.87 12.90 39.27
N ARG A 28 44.88 13.70 39.69
CA ARG A 28 44.99 15.12 40.01
C ARG A 28 46.20 15.39 40.92
N LYS A 29 47.09 16.28 40.47
CA LYS A 29 47.72 17.35 41.28
C LYS A 29 48.60 18.23 40.38
N SER A 30 48.12 19.41 40.02
CA SER A 30 48.93 20.64 39.90
C SER A 30 48.04 21.87 39.72
N ALA A 31 48.57 23.01 40.18
CA ALA A 31 47.92 24.30 40.42
C ALA A 31 47.74 25.13 39.11
N PRO A 32 47.16 26.35 39.16
CA PRO A 32 46.26 26.86 38.13
C PRO A 32 46.99 27.33 36.87
N GLN A 33 46.54 26.85 35.70
CA GLN A 33 46.75 27.50 34.42
C GLN A 33 45.52 28.37 34.08
N GLN A 34 45.77 29.53 33.46
CA GLN A 34 44.74 30.45 33.01
C GLN A 34 43.81 29.75 32.01
N LYS A 35 42.52 29.71 32.35
CA LYS A 35 41.48 29.07 31.53
C LYS A 35 41.33 29.72 30.16
N THR A 36 41.20 28.90 29.12
CA THR A 36 40.94 29.35 27.75
C THR A 36 39.52 29.94 27.61
N ALA A 37 39.24 30.63 26.50
CA ALA A 37 37.92 31.22 26.25
C ALA A 37 36.81 30.16 26.17
N GLU A 38 37.11 28.97 25.62
CA GLU A 38 36.19 27.83 25.56
C GLU A 38 35.91 27.22 26.94
N GLU A 39 36.91 27.15 27.83
CA GLU A 39 36.69 26.67 29.21
C GLU A 39 35.81 27.64 30.02
N LYS A 40 35.89 28.95 29.74
CA LYS A 40 34.97 29.95 30.31
C LYS A 40 33.55 29.81 29.78
N GLU A 41 33.39 29.50 28.50
CA GLU A 41 32.09 29.31 27.87
C GLU A 41 31.43 28.00 28.35
N GLN A 42 32.21 26.93 28.51
CA GLN A 42 31.74 25.68 29.12
C GLN A 42 31.35 25.85 30.59
N GLU A 43 32.07 26.68 31.35
CA GLU A 43 31.66 27.02 32.73
C GLU A 43 30.39 27.87 32.79
N GLU A 44 30.20 28.79 31.86
CA GLU A 44 28.94 29.55 31.74
C GLU A 44 27.78 28.64 31.37
N LEU A 45 27.99 27.68 30.46
CA LEU A 45 27.00 26.68 30.09
C LEU A 45 26.67 25.74 31.25
N LEU A 46 27.68 25.33 32.01
CA LEU A 46 27.49 24.50 33.20
C LEU A 46 26.79 25.27 34.32
N GLN A 47 27.07 26.57 34.50
CA GLN A 47 26.34 27.44 35.43
C GLN A 47 24.89 27.65 35.00
N LYS A 48 24.61 27.87 33.71
CA LYS A 48 23.25 27.97 33.17
C LYS A 48 22.49 26.66 33.34
N TYR A 49 23.13 25.54 33.10
CA TYR A 49 22.56 24.21 33.32
C TYR A 49 22.25 23.96 34.81
N GLN A 50 23.17 24.30 35.70
CA GLN A 50 22.96 24.20 37.15
C GLN A 50 21.85 25.12 37.66
N GLN A 51 21.68 26.32 37.08
CA GLN A 51 20.56 27.22 37.39
C GLN A 51 19.23 26.72 36.84
N ALA A 52 19.21 26.12 35.65
CA ALA A 52 18.02 25.52 35.05
C ALA A 52 17.54 24.27 35.82
N MET A 53 18.50 23.49 36.33
CA MET A 53 18.25 22.32 37.17
C MET A 53 18.08 22.67 38.65
N HIS A 54 18.07 23.96 39.02
CA HIS A 54 17.83 24.37 40.39
C HIS A 54 16.38 24.02 40.79
N PRO A 55 16.15 23.48 42.00
CA PRO A 55 14.82 22.99 42.42
C PRO A 55 13.73 24.07 42.31
N ASP A 56 14.05 25.31 42.67
CA ASP A 56 13.10 26.43 42.58
C ASP A 56 12.75 26.81 41.13
N THR A 57 13.67 26.61 40.18
CA THR A 57 13.44 26.85 38.74
C THR A 57 12.51 25.78 38.17
N LEU A 58 12.75 24.51 38.51
CA LEU A 58 11.92 23.38 38.11
C LEU A 58 10.50 23.47 38.70
N ILE A 59 10.39 23.87 39.98
CA ILE A 59 9.10 24.12 40.62
C ILE A 59 8.37 25.28 39.92
N LYS A 60 9.05 26.39 39.61
CA LYS A 60 8.44 27.49 38.85
C LYS A 60 7.93 27.06 37.47
N GLN A 61 8.63 26.17 36.77
CA GLN A 61 8.17 25.66 35.48
C GLN A 61 6.93 24.77 35.60
N LEU A 62 6.89 23.90 36.61
CA LEU A 62 5.69 23.12 36.94
C LEU A 62 4.50 24.02 37.29
N ASP A 63 4.74 25.12 38.01
CA ASP A 63 3.71 26.09 38.37
C ASP A 63 3.15 26.80 37.15
N LEU A 64 4.01 27.15 36.19
CA LEU A 64 3.62 27.77 34.93
C LEU A 64 2.77 26.81 34.11
N GLN A 65 3.21 25.55 33.95
CA GLN A 65 2.47 24.52 33.23
C GLN A 65 1.09 24.29 33.86
N LEU A 66 1.01 24.17 35.18
CA LEU A 66 -0.26 24.01 35.88
C LEU A 66 -1.18 25.23 35.69
N SER A 67 -0.62 26.44 35.65
CA SER A 67 -1.40 27.65 35.37
C SER A 67 -1.95 27.68 33.95
N GLU A 68 -1.23 27.10 33.00
CA GLU A 68 -1.61 27.02 31.58
C GLU A 68 -2.68 25.94 31.35
N PHE A 69 -2.55 24.78 32.00
CA PHE A 69 -3.60 23.76 32.04
C PHE A 69 -4.90 24.29 32.67
N LYS A 70 -4.80 25.15 33.70
CA LYS A 70 -5.96 25.83 34.30
C LYS A 70 -6.61 26.81 33.33
N LYS A 71 -5.82 27.60 32.57
CA LYS A 71 -6.34 28.53 31.55
C LYS A 71 -7.03 27.80 30.39
N GLN A 72 -6.57 26.61 30.03
CA GLN A 72 -7.14 25.80 28.94
C GLN A 72 -8.33 24.91 29.39
N GLY A 73 -8.72 24.95 30.67
CA GLY A 73 -9.81 24.12 31.20
C GLY A 73 -9.48 22.63 31.32
N LEU A 74 -8.20 22.26 31.25
CA LEU A 74 -7.70 20.87 31.23
C LEU A 74 -7.13 20.41 32.60
N ALA A 75 -7.13 21.28 33.60
CA ALA A 75 -6.64 20.98 34.95
C ALA A 75 -7.68 20.19 35.77
N THR A 76 -7.73 18.86 35.60
CA THR A 76 -8.55 17.98 36.46
C THR A 76 -8.00 17.92 37.89
N PRO A 77 -8.83 17.60 38.91
CA PRO A 77 -8.37 17.45 40.29
C PRO A 77 -7.22 16.44 40.45
N GLU A 78 -7.25 15.36 39.68
CA GLU A 78 -6.21 14.31 39.68
C GLU A 78 -4.89 14.86 39.11
N LEU A 79 -4.94 15.65 38.04
CA LEU A 79 -3.76 16.28 37.45
C LEU A 79 -3.15 17.31 38.41
N ILE A 80 -3.97 18.10 39.09
CA ILE A 80 -3.50 19.06 40.10
C ILE A 80 -2.76 18.31 41.23
N GLN A 81 -3.29 17.17 41.67
CA GLN A 81 -2.69 16.35 42.73
C GLN A 81 -1.34 15.72 42.31
N GLU A 82 -1.20 15.33 41.03
CA GLU A 82 0.07 14.82 40.49
C GLU A 82 1.14 15.93 40.38
N PHE A 83 0.76 17.15 40.00
CA PHE A 83 1.68 18.30 40.02
C PHE A 83 2.12 18.65 41.46
N GLU A 84 1.24 18.52 42.45
CA GLU A 84 1.58 18.72 43.86
C GLU A 84 2.55 17.64 44.38
N LYS A 85 2.35 16.37 44.01
CA LYS A 85 3.32 15.30 44.32
C LYS A 85 4.68 15.54 43.67
N ALA A 86 4.71 15.93 42.39
CA ALA A 86 5.96 16.22 41.68
C ALA A 86 6.74 17.37 42.34
N ARG A 87 6.03 18.42 42.82
CA ARG A 87 6.66 19.49 43.61
C ARG A 87 7.27 18.97 44.91
N GLU A 88 6.57 18.09 45.63
CA GLU A 88 7.09 17.50 46.87
C GLU A 88 8.28 16.58 46.61
N GLU A 89 8.28 15.81 45.52
CA GLU A 89 9.41 14.97 45.13
C GLU A 89 10.65 15.79 44.78
N ILE A 90 10.51 16.88 44.02
CA ILE A 90 11.62 17.80 43.74
C ILE A 90 12.14 18.43 45.02
N ARG A 91 11.27 18.83 45.95
CA ARG A 91 11.69 19.35 47.27
C ARG A 91 12.40 18.28 48.12
N LYS A 92 11.99 17.02 48.04
CA LYS A 92 12.63 15.89 48.75
C LYS A 92 13.97 15.50 48.16
N GLN A 93 14.11 15.49 46.83
CA GLN A 93 15.35 15.11 46.14
C GLN A 93 16.47 16.12 46.35
N PHE A 94 16.15 17.41 46.55
CA PHE A 94 17.15 18.49 46.57
C PHE A 94 17.15 19.35 47.85
N GLY A 95 16.35 19.01 48.87
CA GLY A 95 16.17 19.79 50.09
C GLY A 95 17.26 19.61 51.15
N GLY A 96 18.39 20.32 51.01
CA GLY A 96 19.46 20.39 52.01
C GLY A 96 20.07 21.80 52.16
N THR A 97 19.36 22.70 52.84
CA THR A 97 19.78 23.99 53.46
C THR A 97 20.86 24.88 52.80
N ARG A 98 20.45 26.08 52.35
CA ARG A 98 20.84 27.39 52.93
C ARG A 98 20.03 28.55 52.33
N GLN A 99 19.59 29.48 53.20
CA GLN A 99 18.81 30.68 52.87
C GLN A 99 19.52 31.62 51.90
N PRO A 100 18.80 32.30 50.97
CA PRO A 100 19.33 33.42 50.22
C PRO A 100 19.30 34.71 51.06
N PRO A 101 20.23 35.67 50.83
CA PRO A 101 20.17 36.98 51.45
C PRO A 101 19.11 37.88 50.78
N ARG A 102 18.73 38.91 51.54
CA ARG A 102 17.64 39.90 51.38
C ARG A 102 17.44 40.52 49.99
N GLN A 103 16.14 40.74 49.71
CA GLN A 103 15.58 41.63 48.69
C GLN A 103 15.90 43.11 48.98
N GLU A 104 16.21 43.86 47.93
CA GLU A 104 15.89 45.29 47.84
C GLU A 104 14.87 45.50 46.72
N GLU A 105 13.79 46.20 47.07
CA GLU A 105 12.65 46.56 46.23
C GLU A 105 13.04 47.59 45.17
N VAL A 106 12.59 47.42 43.92
CA VAL A 106 12.22 48.55 43.06
C VAL A 106 10.93 48.22 42.30
N ALA A 107 10.06 49.22 42.30
CA ALA A 107 8.64 49.24 42.00
C ALA A 107 8.21 48.79 40.60
N GLU A 108 6.96 48.31 40.56
CA GLU A 108 6.12 48.10 39.39
C GLU A 108 6.10 49.33 38.47
N SER A 109 6.43 49.11 37.20
CA SER A 109 5.90 49.88 36.09
C SER A 109 5.84 48.96 34.86
N GLU A 110 4.64 48.68 34.38
CA GLU A 110 4.44 48.14 33.02
C GLU A 110 4.90 49.18 31.99
N PRO A 111 5.66 48.76 30.97
CA PRO A 111 5.36 49.27 29.65
C PRO A 111 5.39 48.16 28.58
N GLU A 112 4.32 48.19 27.77
CA GLU A 112 4.12 47.76 26.38
C GLU A 112 4.87 46.54 25.78
N PRO A 113 4.16 45.70 24.99
CA PRO A 113 4.75 44.52 24.38
C PRO A 113 5.77 44.91 23.30
N LEU A 114 7.06 44.75 23.62
CA LEU A 114 8.13 44.64 22.62
C LEU A 114 7.98 43.29 21.90
N GLU A 115 7.80 43.34 20.57
CA GLU A 115 8.02 42.20 19.68
C GLU A 115 9.46 41.70 19.86
N ILE A 116 9.63 40.67 20.69
CA ILE A 116 10.86 39.88 20.71
C ILE A 116 10.67 38.81 19.64
N ALA A 117 11.26 39.07 18.48
CA ALA A 117 11.49 38.04 17.47
C ALA A 117 12.10 36.81 18.16
N ALA A 118 11.43 35.68 18.03
CA ALA A 118 11.89 34.42 18.58
C ALA A 118 13.35 34.19 18.16
N ALA A 119 14.25 34.06 19.14
CA ALA A 119 15.57 33.53 18.88
C ALA A 119 15.41 32.18 18.17
N PRO A 120 16.17 31.91 17.09
CA PRO A 120 16.06 30.65 16.38
C PRO A 120 16.37 29.52 17.38
N THR A 121 15.38 28.68 17.63
CA THR A 121 15.57 27.40 18.29
C THR A 121 16.75 26.71 17.59
N PRO A 122 17.78 26.24 18.30
CA PRO A 122 18.80 25.40 17.69
C PRO A 122 18.06 24.26 17.00
N ALA A 123 18.21 24.16 15.68
CA ALA A 123 17.56 23.11 14.92
C ALA A 123 17.95 21.77 15.55
N GLN A 124 16.99 21.09 16.17
CA GLN A 124 17.16 19.67 16.37
C GLN A 124 17.40 19.09 14.98
N PRO A 125 18.41 18.22 14.79
CA PRO A 125 18.56 17.54 13.51
C PRO A 125 17.22 16.89 13.20
N GLU A 126 16.59 17.30 12.09
CA GLU A 126 15.41 16.61 11.57
C GLU A 126 15.85 15.15 11.44
N PHE A 127 15.41 14.27 12.34
CA PHE A 127 15.56 12.86 12.12
C PHE A 127 14.90 12.58 10.77
N GLU A 128 15.73 12.19 9.81
CA GLU A 128 15.32 11.77 8.48
C GLU A 128 14.14 10.81 8.68
N VAL A 129 12.96 11.19 8.20
CA VAL A 129 11.74 10.38 8.38
C VAL A 129 12.07 8.99 7.88
N ALA A 130 12.01 7.99 8.74
CA ALA A 130 12.31 6.63 8.35
C ALA A 130 11.05 5.98 7.75
N PHE A 131 11.21 5.36 6.59
CA PHE A 131 10.14 4.80 5.79
C PHE A 131 10.63 3.59 4.98
N ASP A 132 9.72 2.67 4.68
CA ASP A 132 9.92 1.60 3.69
C ASP A 132 9.20 1.97 2.39
N THR A 133 9.74 1.55 1.26
CA THR A 133 9.13 1.79 -0.04
C THR A 133 8.96 0.50 -0.83
N GLN A 134 7.92 0.44 -1.65
CA GLN A 134 7.82 -0.53 -2.73
C GLN A 134 8.24 0.15 -4.03
N SER A 135 9.32 -0.35 -4.64
CA SER A 135 9.84 0.22 -5.87
C SER A 135 8.78 0.20 -6.99
N ASN A 136 8.81 1.26 -7.78
CA ASN A 136 7.97 1.42 -8.94
C ASN A 136 8.83 1.20 -10.20
N PRO A 137 8.54 0.20 -11.05
CA PRO A 137 9.30 -0.02 -12.28
C PRO A 137 9.15 1.13 -13.31
N ALA A 138 8.12 1.96 -13.18
CA ALA A 138 7.79 3.03 -14.12
C ALA A 138 8.19 4.43 -13.62
N SER A 139 8.63 4.57 -12.36
CA SER A 139 9.06 5.85 -11.79
C SER A 139 9.99 5.67 -10.60
N GLU A 140 10.80 6.68 -10.31
CA GLU A 140 11.53 6.74 -9.03
C GLU A 140 10.60 7.07 -7.84
N VAL A 141 9.33 7.42 -8.09
CA VAL A 141 8.31 7.52 -7.03
C VAL A 141 7.80 6.11 -6.69
N PRO A 142 7.92 5.66 -5.43
CA PRO A 142 7.43 4.36 -5.00
C PRO A 142 5.93 4.15 -5.24
N LEU A 143 5.51 2.91 -5.55
CA LEU A 143 4.08 2.57 -5.63
C LEU A 143 3.42 2.56 -4.25
N SER A 144 4.20 2.29 -3.21
CA SER A 144 3.76 2.43 -1.84
C SER A 144 4.88 2.90 -0.93
N VAL A 145 4.51 3.66 0.09
CA VAL A 145 5.41 4.18 1.12
C VAL A 145 4.78 3.90 2.47
N ARG A 146 5.53 3.25 3.36
CA ARG A 146 5.11 3.02 4.74
C ARG A 146 5.98 3.86 5.66
N PHE A 147 5.35 4.78 6.37
CA PHE A 147 5.98 5.64 7.35
C PHE A 147 5.88 5.02 8.74
N TYR A 148 7.01 4.95 9.43
CA TYR A 148 7.06 4.45 10.79
C TYR A 148 6.32 5.38 11.77
N THR A 149 5.87 4.81 12.88
CA THR A 149 5.04 5.50 13.89
C THR A 149 5.70 6.76 14.47
N GLU A 150 7.01 6.71 14.63
CA GLU A 150 7.87 7.76 15.17
C GLU A 150 7.90 9.00 14.27
N ALA A 151 7.56 8.87 12.99
CA ALA A 151 7.49 9.98 12.04
C ALA A 151 6.31 10.95 12.32
N ALA A 152 5.29 10.49 13.07
CA ALA A 152 4.04 11.24 13.30
C ALA A 152 3.50 11.87 12.00
N MET A 153 3.45 11.05 10.93
CA MET A 153 3.15 11.48 9.57
C MET A 153 1.66 11.82 9.42
N ASN A 154 1.36 12.87 8.65
CA ASN A 154 0.00 13.26 8.29
C ASN A 154 -0.04 13.71 6.82
N ALA A 155 -1.24 13.94 6.26
CA ALA A 155 -1.40 14.28 4.86
C ALA A 155 -0.59 15.52 4.42
N ALA A 156 -0.54 16.57 5.25
CA ALA A 156 0.22 17.79 4.91
C ALA A 156 1.74 17.56 4.94
N LYS A 157 2.23 16.79 5.92
CA LYS A 157 3.64 16.37 5.97
C LYS A 157 3.99 15.45 4.82
N PHE A 158 3.08 14.57 4.41
CA PHE A 158 3.28 13.67 3.27
C PHE A 158 3.47 14.43 1.96
N VAL A 159 2.65 15.46 1.69
CA VAL A 159 2.83 16.31 0.50
C VAL A 159 4.21 16.97 0.49
N LYS A 160 4.63 17.55 1.63
CA LYS A 160 5.98 18.15 1.76
C LYS A 160 7.10 17.11 1.59
N TRP A 161 6.90 15.90 2.10
CA TRP A 161 7.84 14.81 1.95
C TRP A 161 7.97 14.37 0.48
N MET A 162 6.86 14.23 -0.25
CA MET A 162 6.85 13.92 -1.69
C MET A 162 7.58 15.00 -2.52
N GLU A 163 7.39 16.27 -2.16
CA GLU A 163 8.08 17.39 -2.79
C GLU A 163 9.58 17.36 -2.50
N LYS A 164 9.98 17.17 -1.23
CA LYS A 164 11.40 17.14 -0.81
C LYS A 164 12.14 15.93 -1.37
N GLN A 165 11.55 14.74 -1.30
CA GLN A 165 12.22 13.48 -1.65
C GLN A 165 12.16 13.17 -3.13
N HIS A 166 10.99 13.35 -3.76
CA HIS A 166 10.75 12.92 -5.13
C HIS A 166 10.53 14.08 -6.10
N LYS A 167 10.55 15.34 -5.62
CA LYS A 167 10.26 16.52 -6.43
C LYS A 167 8.89 16.44 -7.10
N VAL A 168 7.92 15.82 -6.41
CA VAL A 168 6.54 15.65 -6.87
C VAL A 168 5.64 16.58 -6.09
N THR A 169 4.89 17.42 -6.81
CA THR A 169 3.83 18.23 -6.24
C THR A 169 2.52 17.45 -6.30
N LEU A 170 1.86 17.34 -5.15
CA LEU A 170 0.58 16.65 -5.01
C LEU A 170 -0.52 17.63 -4.63
N ARG A 171 -1.65 17.54 -5.32
CA ARG A 171 -2.88 18.27 -5.00
C ARG A 171 -3.88 17.30 -4.40
N VAL A 172 -4.48 17.67 -3.27
CA VAL A 172 -5.60 16.91 -2.68
C VAL A 172 -6.78 16.94 -3.63
N THR A 173 -7.32 15.77 -3.98
CA THR A 173 -8.53 15.64 -4.81
C THR A 173 -9.77 15.52 -3.94
N ASP A 174 -9.72 14.62 -2.96
CA ASP A 174 -10.85 14.21 -2.11
C ASP A 174 -10.32 13.52 -0.84
N SER A 175 -11.20 13.33 0.14
CA SER A 175 -10.90 12.55 1.32
C SER A 175 -12.12 11.74 1.75
N LEU A 176 -11.90 10.47 2.08
CA LEU A 176 -12.93 9.53 2.49
C LEU A 176 -12.69 9.09 3.95
N GLN A 177 -13.77 8.98 4.72
CA GLN A 177 -13.74 8.46 6.09
C GLN A 177 -14.70 7.27 6.19
N THR A 178 -14.21 6.09 6.55
CA THR A 178 -15.03 4.87 6.66
C THR A 178 -15.53 4.67 8.09
N GLY A 179 -16.54 5.45 8.51
CA GLY A 179 -17.07 5.40 9.89
C GLY A 179 -16.00 5.73 10.94
N ASP A 180 -15.91 4.93 12.00
CA ASP A 180 -14.83 5.01 13.02
C ASP A 180 -13.46 4.47 12.53
N GLY A 181 -13.37 4.10 11.25
CA GLY A 181 -12.20 3.50 10.61
C GLY A 181 -11.12 4.50 10.17
N PRO A 182 -10.17 4.06 9.31
CA PRO A 182 -9.10 4.90 8.81
C PRO A 182 -9.63 6.08 7.97
N ARG A 183 -8.89 7.20 8.01
CA ARG A 183 -9.09 8.31 7.09
C ARG A 183 -8.21 8.13 5.85
N TYR A 184 -8.82 8.26 4.67
CA TYR A 184 -8.14 8.23 3.38
C TYR A 184 -8.12 9.64 2.81
N VAL A 185 -6.96 10.08 2.33
CA VAL A 185 -6.81 11.34 1.60
C VAL A 185 -6.21 11.01 0.25
N HIS A 186 -6.90 11.35 -0.84
CA HIS A 186 -6.38 11.11 -2.17
C HIS A 186 -5.80 12.38 -2.78
N PHE A 187 -4.82 12.15 -3.65
CA PHE A 187 -4.03 13.16 -4.29
C PHE A 187 -3.89 12.83 -5.78
N GLN A 188 -3.75 13.88 -6.57
CA GLN A 188 -3.33 13.80 -7.96
C GLN A 188 -2.04 14.60 -8.13
N GLN A 189 -1.15 14.12 -8.99
CA GLN A 189 0.09 14.83 -9.27
C GLN A 189 -0.17 16.06 -10.14
N GLU A 190 0.55 17.13 -9.85
CA GLU A 190 0.54 18.37 -10.62
C GLU A 190 1.96 18.75 -11.07
N VAL A 191 2.10 19.24 -12.30
CA VAL A 191 3.34 19.78 -12.86
C VAL A 191 3.02 21.05 -13.65
N ASP A 192 3.65 22.17 -13.30
CA ASP A 192 3.41 23.51 -13.87
C ASP A 192 1.95 23.99 -13.80
N GLY A 193 1.19 23.60 -12.77
CA GLY A 193 -0.23 23.95 -12.67
C GLY A 193 -1.17 22.98 -13.41
N TYR A 194 -0.64 21.97 -14.09
CA TYR A 194 -1.42 20.99 -14.85
C TYR A 194 -1.35 19.61 -14.23
N VAL A 195 -2.49 18.92 -14.20
CA VAL A 195 -2.57 17.55 -13.68
C VAL A 195 -1.82 16.57 -14.57
N VAL A 196 -1.29 15.50 -13.97
CA VAL A 196 -0.67 14.39 -14.70
C VAL A 196 -1.69 13.26 -14.83
N GLU A 197 -2.09 12.94 -16.06
CA GLU A 197 -3.15 11.96 -16.35
C GLU A 197 -2.74 10.55 -15.87
N GLY A 198 -3.70 9.82 -15.30
CA GLY A 198 -3.46 8.47 -14.77
C GLY A 198 -2.76 8.41 -13.40
N THR A 199 -2.46 9.55 -12.78
CA THR A 199 -1.89 9.61 -11.42
C THR A 199 -2.98 9.67 -10.35
N ARG A 200 -2.81 8.87 -9.29
CA ARG A 200 -3.63 8.90 -8.07
C ARG A 200 -2.79 8.36 -6.92
N PHE A 201 -2.74 9.08 -5.81
CA PHE A 201 -2.10 8.65 -4.57
C PHE A 201 -3.08 8.70 -3.42
N THR A 202 -3.18 7.64 -2.64
CA THR A 202 -3.99 7.55 -1.42
C THR A 202 -3.07 7.51 -0.22
N PHE A 203 -3.31 8.37 0.76
CA PHE A 203 -2.64 8.39 2.05
C PHE A 203 -3.62 8.00 3.15
N THR A 204 -3.17 7.12 4.03
CA THR A 204 -3.94 6.53 5.13
C THR A 204 -3.16 6.65 6.43
N VAL A 205 -3.80 7.11 7.50
CA VAL A 205 -3.21 7.16 8.85
C VAL A 205 -3.83 6.08 9.72
N GLN A 206 -2.99 5.26 10.36
CA GLN A 206 -3.39 4.23 11.32
C GLN A 206 -2.72 4.48 12.68
N PRO A 207 -3.49 4.67 13.78
CA PRO A 207 -2.92 5.05 15.08
C PRO A 207 -1.88 4.09 15.68
N LYS A 208 -1.87 2.80 15.29
CA LYS A 208 -1.02 1.75 15.90
C LYS A 208 0.14 1.28 15.01
N THR A 209 0.09 1.55 13.72
CA THR A 209 0.97 0.94 12.70
C THR A 209 1.67 1.98 11.82
N GLY A 210 1.41 3.27 12.06
CA GLY A 210 2.03 4.39 11.36
C GLY A 210 1.13 4.96 10.26
N ALA A 211 1.74 5.52 9.23
CA ALA A 211 1.00 5.99 8.06
C ALA A 211 1.44 5.24 6.81
N PHE A 212 0.52 5.08 5.88
CA PHE A 212 0.75 4.37 4.63
C PHE A 212 0.28 5.23 3.46
N ALA A 213 1.05 5.25 2.39
CA ALA A 213 0.68 5.85 1.12
C ALA A 213 0.77 4.80 0.02
N THR A 214 -0.21 4.75 -0.88
CA THR A 214 -0.21 3.89 -2.07
C THR A 214 -0.67 4.68 -3.27
N GLY A 215 -0.08 4.46 -4.45
CA GLY A 215 -0.50 5.18 -5.64
C GLY A 215 0.49 5.18 -6.79
N MET A 216 0.16 6.01 -7.78
CA MET A 216 0.97 6.23 -8.96
C MET A 216 1.17 7.73 -9.19
N ALA A 217 2.43 8.11 -9.35
CA ALA A 217 2.93 9.42 -9.73
C ALA A 217 4.33 9.23 -10.30
N PHE A 218 4.85 10.30 -10.88
CA PHE A 218 6.06 10.29 -11.66
C PHE A 218 7.02 11.35 -11.15
N THR A 219 8.29 11.02 -10.98
CA THR A 219 9.33 12.04 -10.77
C THR A 219 9.35 13.03 -11.93
N PRO A 220 9.96 14.22 -11.76
CA PRO A 220 10.04 15.21 -12.83
C PRO A 220 10.49 14.59 -14.15
N PHE A 221 9.57 14.57 -15.10
CA PHE A 221 9.76 13.95 -16.40
C PHE A 221 10.15 14.97 -17.46
N THR A 222 10.72 14.48 -18.56
CA THR A 222 11.07 15.36 -19.68
C THR A 222 9.79 15.85 -20.36
N LYS A 223 9.52 17.15 -20.24
CA LYS A 223 8.44 17.85 -20.94
C LYS A 223 8.78 17.91 -22.43
N LYS A 224 7.96 17.29 -23.27
CA LYS A 224 8.26 17.17 -24.71
C LYS A 224 7.75 18.31 -25.56
N ASN A 225 6.89 19.14 -25.01
CA ASN A 225 6.27 20.27 -25.70
C ASN A 225 5.88 21.37 -24.69
N GLN A 226 5.41 22.49 -25.23
CA GLN A 226 4.87 23.61 -24.46
C GLN A 226 3.51 24.02 -25.01
N LEU A 227 2.74 24.78 -24.22
CA LEU A 227 1.46 25.33 -24.68
C LEU A 227 1.70 26.38 -25.78
N LYS A 228 1.31 26.09 -27.02
CA LYS A 228 1.28 27.06 -28.14
C LYS A 228 -0.12 27.25 -28.73
N LEU A 229 -0.99 26.26 -28.59
CA LEU A 229 -2.36 26.28 -29.07
C LEU A 229 -3.32 26.59 -27.93
N SER A 230 -4.25 27.52 -28.16
CA SER A 230 -5.38 27.74 -27.27
C SER A 230 -6.35 26.54 -27.30
N GLU A 231 -7.14 26.39 -26.24
CA GLU A 231 -8.18 25.35 -26.16
C GLU A 231 -9.17 25.45 -27.33
N ALA A 232 -9.52 26.67 -27.76
CA ALA A 232 -10.38 26.90 -28.93
C ALA A 232 -9.75 26.42 -30.25
N GLN A 233 -8.43 26.62 -30.44
CA GLN A 233 -7.72 26.13 -31.62
C GLN A 233 -7.56 24.60 -31.58
N ALA A 234 -7.31 24.02 -30.41
CA ALA A 234 -7.28 22.57 -30.23
C ALA A 234 -8.66 21.94 -30.47
N PHE A 235 -9.73 22.61 -30.02
CA PHE A 235 -11.12 22.21 -30.28
C PHE A 235 -11.44 22.19 -31.78
N GLN A 236 -10.96 23.18 -32.56
CA GLN A 236 -11.06 23.15 -34.03
C GLN A 236 -10.36 21.94 -34.66
N LYS A 237 -9.24 21.48 -34.07
CA LYS A 237 -8.54 20.27 -34.52
C LYS A 237 -9.36 19.01 -34.22
N VAL A 238 -9.98 18.93 -33.03
CA VAL A 238 -10.93 17.87 -32.70
C VAL A 238 -12.08 17.85 -33.71
N GLN A 239 -12.65 19.01 -34.04
CA GLN A 239 -13.71 19.12 -35.04
C GLN A 239 -13.27 18.59 -36.42
N ALA A 240 -12.07 18.94 -36.88
CA ALA A 240 -11.54 18.47 -38.16
C ALA A 240 -11.30 16.95 -38.17
N VAL A 241 -10.80 16.38 -37.08
CA VAL A 241 -10.59 14.93 -36.90
C VAL A 241 -11.91 14.17 -36.91
N VAL A 242 -12.92 14.71 -36.21
CA VAL A 242 -14.26 14.14 -36.12
C VAL A 242 -15.04 14.28 -37.44
N SER A 243 -14.83 15.35 -38.21
CA SER A 243 -15.50 15.61 -39.50
C SER A 243 -14.84 14.92 -40.70
N GLY A 244 -13.58 14.48 -40.57
CA GLY A 244 -12.72 14.07 -41.69
C GLY A 244 -12.73 12.59 -42.12
N GLY A 245 -13.65 11.76 -41.60
CA GLY A 245 -13.97 10.41 -42.10
C GLY A 245 -12.84 9.65 -42.83
N SER A 246 -11.81 9.19 -42.12
CA SER A 246 -10.88 8.21 -42.69
C SER A 246 -11.55 6.83 -42.68
N ALA A 247 -11.95 6.39 -43.87
CA ALA A 247 -12.53 5.08 -44.15
C ALA A 247 -11.68 3.94 -43.57
N LEU A 248 -12.10 3.38 -42.44
CA LEU A 248 -11.82 1.98 -42.14
C LEU A 248 -12.58 1.14 -43.18
N ARG A 249 -11.84 0.39 -43.99
CA ARG A 249 -12.37 -0.61 -44.93
C ARG A 249 -13.23 -1.62 -44.17
N LEU A 250 -14.53 -1.35 -44.07
CA LEU A 250 -15.52 -2.39 -43.87
C LEU A 250 -15.73 -3.07 -45.23
N THR A 251 -15.28 -4.32 -45.31
CA THR A 251 -15.50 -5.18 -46.48
C THR A 251 -17.00 -5.32 -46.75
N LYS A 252 -17.43 -4.82 -47.92
CA LYS A 252 -18.67 -5.08 -48.68
C LYS A 252 -19.73 -5.98 -48.00
N LYS A 253 -20.90 -5.41 -47.67
CA LYS A 253 -22.11 -5.54 -48.52
C LYS A 253 -23.25 -4.60 -48.08
N THR A 254 -23.82 -3.95 -49.11
CA THR A 254 -25.17 -3.34 -49.22
C THR A 254 -25.51 -2.03 -48.49
N THR A 255 -25.15 -0.93 -49.17
CA THR A 255 -25.98 0.25 -49.53
C THR A 255 -27.35 0.43 -48.85
N THR A 256 -27.54 1.52 -48.11
CA THR A 256 -28.13 2.80 -48.61
C THR A 256 -27.81 3.94 -47.65
N ALA A 257 -27.64 5.14 -48.19
CA ALA A 257 -27.03 6.32 -47.57
C ALA A 257 -27.92 7.03 -46.55
N PHE A 258 -27.33 7.46 -45.43
CA PHE A 258 -27.46 8.80 -44.84
C PHE A 258 -26.16 9.10 -44.07
N ALA A 259 -25.35 10.02 -44.59
CA ALA A 259 -24.22 10.60 -43.88
C ALA A 259 -24.66 11.98 -43.42
N GLU A 260 -24.88 12.14 -42.11
CA GLU A 260 -24.90 13.47 -41.50
C GLU A 260 -23.56 13.74 -40.80
N PRO A 261 -23.05 14.99 -40.82
CA PRO A 261 -21.85 15.37 -40.08
C PRO A 261 -22.10 15.22 -38.58
N ILE A 262 -21.11 14.74 -37.82
CA ILE A 262 -21.18 14.69 -36.36
C ILE A 262 -21.31 16.13 -35.85
N ALA A 263 -22.48 16.50 -35.35
CA ALA A 263 -22.71 17.82 -34.76
C ALA A 263 -21.86 18.02 -33.50
N LEU A 264 -21.18 19.18 -33.44
CA LEU A 264 -20.25 19.68 -32.41
C LEU A 264 -20.73 19.68 -30.93
N ALA A 265 -21.99 19.33 -30.63
CA ALA A 265 -22.61 19.56 -29.32
C ALA A 265 -22.26 18.54 -28.23
N SER A 266 -21.39 17.56 -28.52
CA SER A 266 -21.08 16.40 -27.66
C SER A 266 -19.59 16.28 -27.28
N CYS A 267 -18.85 17.40 -27.23
CA CYS A 267 -17.43 17.43 -26.88
C CYS A 267 -17.23 18.37 -25.69
N GLN A 268 -16.76 17.84 -24.57
CA GLN A 268 -16.46 18.59 -23.35
C GLN A 268 -14.95 18.78 -23.23
N ALA A 269 -14.50 20.03 -23.07
CA ALA A 269 -13.12 20.29 -22.72
C ALA A 269 -12.90 19.94 -21.24
N GLU A 270 -11.88 19.14 -20.96
CA GLU A 270 -11.45 18.79 -19.59
C GLU A 270 -10.18 19.56 -19.20
N GLY A 271 -9.77 20.55 -20.00
CA GLY A 271 -8.57 21.35 -19.79
C GLY A 271 -7.27 20.62 -20.11
N LEU A 272 -6.15 21.21 -19.69
CA LEU A 272 -4.81 20.72 -19.99
C LEU A 272 -4.33 19.66 -18.99
N ALA A 273 -3.64 18.65 -19.49
CA ALA A 273 -2.95 17.66 -18.67
C ALA A 273 -1.66 17.17 -19.33
N TRP A 274 -0.75 16.67 -18.50
CA TRP A 274 0.40 15.90 -18.96
C TRP A 274 -0.03 14.45 -19.21
N VAL A 275 0.18 13.97 -20.43
CA VAL A 275 -0.33 12.66 -20.88
C VAL A 275 0.81 11.80 -21.42
N GLN A 276 0.83 10.52 -21.04
CA GLN A 276 1.73 9.52 -21.61
C GLN A 276 1.17 8.98 -22.92
N LYS A 277 2.07 8.69 -23.87
CA LYS A 277 1.69 8.08 -25.14
C LYS A 277 1.29 6.61 -24.99
N ASP A 278 2.08 5.83 -24.25
CA ASP A 278 1.90 4.38 -24.05
C ASP A 278 2.02 4.03 -22.55
N PRO A 279 0.91 3.85 -21.82
CA PRO A 279 0.95 3.46 -20.40
C PRO A 279 1.46 2.02 -20.27
N GLY A 280 2.69 1.84 -19.79
CA GLY A 280 3.31 0.53 -19.62
C GLY A 280 4.82 0.45 -19.91
N ILE A 281 5.45 1.54 -20.34
CA ILE A 281 6.90 1.58 -20.67
C ILE A 281 7.70 2.21 -19.51
N SER A 282 8.88 1.64 -19.22
CA SER A 282 9.74 1.91 -18.07
C SER A 282 10.46 3.28 -18.05
N ARG A 283 10.13 4.22 -18.95
CA ARG A 283 10.60 5.62 -18.93
C ARG A 283 9.51 6.53 -19.52
N PRO A 284 8.70 7.20 -18.68
CA PRO A 284 7.54 7.90 -19.19
C PRO A 284 7.90 9.28 -19.74
N GLU A 285 7.78 9.45 -21.05
CA GLU A 285 7.78 10.76 -21.70
C GLU A 285 6.34 11.31 -21.69
N PHE A 286 6.21 12.61 -21.39
CA PHE A 286 4.90 13.26 -21.31
C PHE A 286 4.80 14.43 -22.26
N TRP A 287 3.62 14.56 -22.83
CA TRP A 287 3.22 15.69 -23.66
C TRP A 287 2.06 16.40 -22.98
N LEU A 288 2.16 17.72 -22.93
CA LEU A 288 1.05 18.58 -22.58
C LEU A 288 0.00 18.48 -23.67
N CYS A 289 -1.20 18.08 -23.29
CA CYS A 289 -2.31 17.89 -24.20
C CYS A 289 -3.54 18.62 -23.69
N HIS A 290 -4.31 19.18 -24.63
CA HIS A 290 -5.70 19.55 -24.38
C HIS A 290 -6.53 18.27 -24.33
N ARG A 291 -7.28 18.09 -23.26
CA ARG A 291 -8.16 16.94 -23.07
C ARG A 291 -9.57 17.31 -23.51
N PHE A 292 -10.12 16.46 -24.36
CA PHE A 292 -11.49 16.58 -24.80
C PHE A 292 -12.17 15.25 -24.60
N TYR A 293 -13.24 15.25 -23.83
CA TYR A 293 -14.11 14.11 -23.73
C TYR A 293 -15.20 14.22 -24.80
N LEU A 294 -15.11 13.34 -25.79
CA LEU A 294 -16.17 13.14 -26.78
C LEU A 294 -17.24 12.28 -26.15
N MET A 295 -18.26 12.96 -25.63
CA MET A 295 -19.36 12.33 -24.94
C MET A 295 -20.04 11.28 -25.85
N LYS A 296 -20.29 11.58 -27.14
CA LYS A 296 -21.03 10.69 -28.06
C LYS A 296 -20.32 9.38 -28.41
N SER A 297 -19.00 9.36 -28.37
CA SER A 297 -18.19 8.18 -28.72
C SER A 297 -17.48 7.58 -27.50
N ASP A 298 -17.80 8.08 -26.31
CA ASP A 298 -17.13 7.75 -25.06
C ASP A 298 -15.63 7.68 -25.25
N GLU A 299 -15.06 8.77 -25.76
CA GLU A 299 -13.67 8.80 -26.13
C GLU A 299 -13.00 10.05 -25.58
N LYS A 300 -11.97 9.87 -24.78
CA LYS A 300 -11.04 10.95 -24.45
C LYS A 300 -10.07 11.11 -25.61
N ILE A 301 -10.09 12.28 -26.22
CA ILE A 301 -9.11 12.72 -27.21
C ILE A 301 -8.15 13.69 -26.56
N TYR A 302 -6.87 13.37 -26.69
CA TYR A 302 -5.77 14.20 -26.27
C TYR A 302 -5.18 14.87 -27.49
N ILE A 303 -5.24 16.20 -27.56
CA ILE A 303 -4.64 16.99 -28.63
C ILE A 303 -3.33 17.59 -28.13
N ASN A 304 -2.24 17.35 -28.84
CA ASN A 304 -0.94 17.91 -28.51
C ASN A 304 -1.04 19.46 -28.45
N ALA A 305 -0.70 20.04 -27.31
CA ALA A 305 -0.85 21.48 -27.05
C ALA A 305 0.11 22.38 -27.85
N GLU A 306 1.07 21.79 -28.57
CA GLU A 306 2.01 22.50 -29.46
C GLU A 306 1.66 22.31 -30.94
N THR A 307 1.49 21.06 -31.39
CA THR A 307 1.33 20.74 -32.82
C THR A 307 -0.14 20.72 -33.26
N GLY A 308 -1.06 20.48 -32.32
CA GLY A 308 -2.49 20.31 -32.61
C GLY A 308 -2.81 18.97 -33.25
N GLU A 309 -1.86 18.03 -33.27
CA GLU A 309 -2.07 16.66 -33.70
C GLU A 309 -2.80 15.86 -32.61
N VAL A 310 -3.56 14.85 -33.04
CA VAL A 310 -4.16 13.89 -32.11
C VAL A 310 -3.04 13.07 -31.49
N PHE A 311 -2.80 13.31 -30.21
CA PHE A 311 -1.72 12.68 -29.46
C PHE A 311 -2.10 11.27 -29.03
N ARG A 312 -3.31 11.12 -28.49
CA ARG A 312 -3.84 9.85 -27.98
C ARG A 312 -5.36 9.88 -28.02
N ARG A 313 -5.95 8.71 -28.18
CA ARG A 313 -7.39 8.48 -28.04
C ARG A 313 -7.61 7.33 -27.08
N GLU A 314 -8.50 7.51 -26.12
CA GLU A 314 -8.86 6.49 -25.13
C GLU A 314 -10.36 6.30 -25.17
N ASN A 315 -10.80 5.08 -25.41
CA ASN A 315 -12.22 4.76 -25.39
C ASN A 315 -12.66 4.44 -23.94
N THR A 316 -13.43 5.35 -23.33
CA THR A 316 -13.90 5.28 -21.95
C THR A 316 -15.11 4.36 -21.73
N LEU A 317 -15.84 3.93 -22.77
CA LEU A 317 -16.91 2.90 -22.66
C LEU A 317 -16.94 1.94 -23.87
N LEU A 318 -16.95 0.64 -23.55
CA LEU A 318 -17.37 -0.39 -24.49
C LEU A 318 -18.86 -0.14 -24.78
N GLU A 319 -19.18 0.07 -26.06
CA GLU A 319 -20.52 0.07 -26.68
C GLU A 319 -21.58 1.12 -26.23
N CYS A 320 -21.80 2.08 -27.14
CA CYS A 320 -23.09 2.55 -27.71
C CYS A 320 -23.59 3.98 -27.38
N LEU A 321 -23.40 4.85 -28.38
CA LEU A 321 -24.39 5.81 -28.93
C LEU A 321 -24.68 7.10 -28.08
N PRO A 322 -25.10 8.21 -28.75
CA PRO A 322 -24.83 9.59 -28.32
C PRO A 322 -25.36 10.04 -26.95
N THR A 323 -24.51 10.81 -26.27
CA THR A 323 -24.88 11.76 -25.22
C THR A 323 -25.75 12.88 -25.79
N ILE A 324 -26.84 13.15 -25.09
CA ILE A 324 -27.74 14.27 -25.32
C ILE A 324 -27.68 15.15 -24.06
N GLN A 325 -27.75 16.46 -24.26
CA GLN A 325 -27.61 17.46 -23.23
C GLN A 325 -28.64 17.33 -22.09
N PRO A 326 -28.25 17.69 -20.85
CA PRO A 326 -29.07 17.55 -19.65
C PRO A 326 -30.15 18.65 -19.61
N GLU A 327 -31.22 18.48 -20.38
CA GLU A 327 -32.40 19.34 -20.27
C GLU A 327 -33.69 18.54 -20.21
N GLN A 328 -33.89 17.78 -19.12
CA GLN A 328 -35.21 17.61 -18.49
C GLN A 328 -34.98 17.36 -17.00
N HIS A 329 -34.89 18.45 -16.22
CA HIS A 329 -34.84 18.36 -14.76
C HIS A 329 -35.95 17.45 -14.24
N LEU A 330 -35.60 16.47 -13.40
CA LEU A 330 -36.56 15.76 -12.57
C LEU A 330 -37.44 16.79 -11.86
N PRO A 331 -38.78 16.63 -11.84
CA PRO A 331 -39.65 17.57 -11.12
C PRO A 331 -39.20 17.72 -9.67
N ALA A 332 -39.45 18.89 -9.08
CA ALA A 332 -39.11 19.18 -7.69
C ALA A 332 -39.63 18.09 -6.74
N SER A 333 -38.88 17.83 -5.67
CA SER A 333 -39.17 16.83 -4.65
C SER A 333 -40.64 16.89 -4.18
N GLY A 334 -41.36 15.80 -4.39
CA GLY A 334 -42.71 15.56 -3.86
C GLY A 334 -42.74 14.29 -3.03
N PRO A 335 -43.75 14.08 -2.16
CA PRO A 335 -43.88 12.83 -1.43
C PRO A 335 -44.09 11.68 -2.42
N GLY A 336 -43.24 10.65 -2.34
CA GLY A 336 -43.38 9.46 -3.18
C GLY A 336 -44.71 8.76 -2.90
N VAL A 337 -45.42 8.38 -3.96
CA VAL A 337 -46.67 7.64 -3.86
C VAL A 337 -46.37 6.14 -3.98
N PRO A 338 -46.70 5.33 -2.96
CA PRO A 338 -46.42 3.90 -2.98
C PRO A 338 -47.31 3.19 -4.01
N ALA A 339 -46.72 2.23 -4.72
CA ALA A 339 -47.41 1.32 -5.63
C ALA A 339 -46.93 -0.12 -5.42
N ARG A 340 -47.74 -1.09 -5.86
CA ARG A 340 -47.34 -2.50 -5.95
C ARG A 340 -47.39 -2.92 -7.41
N VAL A 341 -46.26 -3.38 -7.93
CA VAL A 341 -46.10 -3.68 -9.35
C VAL A 341 -45.67 -5.12 -9.56
N ASN A 342 -46.16 -5.74 -10.61
CA ASN A 342 -45.75 -7.09 -10.99
C ASN A 342 -44.50 -7.01 -11.86
N THR A 343 -43.33 -7.25 -11.28
CA THR A 343 -42.03 -7.29 -11.95
C THR A 343 -41.90 -8.54 -12.83
N LEU A 344 -40.94 -8.54 -13.75
CA LEU A 344 -40.66 -9.65 -14.64
C LEU A 344 -40.03 -10.83 -13.88
N PHE A 345 -39.06 -10.58 -13.02
CA PHE A 345 -38.23 -11.60 -12.36
C PHE A 345 -38.62 -11.88 -10.90
N TYR A 346 -39.18 -10.90 -10.18
CA TYR A 346 -39.33 -10.95 -8.71
C TYR A 346 -40.79 -10.90 -8.24
N GLY A 347 -41.75 -11.11 -9.15
CA GLY A 347 -43.19 -11.08 -8.83
C GLY A 347 -43.67 -9.71 -8.35
N VAL A 348 -44.62 -9.68 -7.41
CA VAL A 348 -45.25 -8.43 -6.95
C VAL A 348 -44.35 -7.72 -5.92
N GLN A 349 -43.76 -6.60 -6.33
CA GLN A 349 -42.84 -5.80 -5.51
C GLN A 349 -43.41 -4.41 -5.18
N PRO A 350 -43.05 -3.82 -4.03
CA PRO A 350 -43.38 -2.44 -3.71
C PRO A 350 -42.42 -1.48 -4.42
N ILE A 351 -42.95 -0.38 -4.96
CA ILE A 351 -42.15 0.72 -5.51
C ILE A 351 -42.71 2.06 -5.01
N ALA A 352 -41.89 3.11 -5.09
CA ALA A 352 -42.37 4.48 -5.01
C ALA A 352 -42.40 5.13 -6.40
N THR A 353 -43.36 6.03 -6.60
CA THR A 353 -43.59 6.77 -7.84
C THR A 353 -43.79 8.25 -7.54
N LEU A 354 -43.61 9.09 -8.54
CA LEU A 354 -43.79 10.54 -8.40
C LEU A 354 -45.09 10.94 -9.08
N GLN A 355 -46.05 11.45 -8.32
CA GLN A 355 -47.27 12.01 -8.89
C GLN A 355 -46.98 13.40 -9.49
N LYS A 356 -47.35 13.59 -10.75
CA LYS A 356 -47.34 14.89 -11.42
C LYS A 356 -48.67 15.10 -12.12
N ASP A 357 -49.36 16.17 -11.76
CA ASP A 357 -50.72 16.46 -12.21
C ASP A 357 -51.67 15.27 -11.97
N THR A 358 -52.27 14.72 -13.02
CA THR A 358 -53.20 13.57 -12.96
C THR A 358 -52.55 12.23 -13.29
N ALA A 359 -51.21 12.15 -13.32
CA ALA A 359 -50.48 10.95 -13.70
C ALA A 359 -49.30 10.66 -12.76
N PHE A 360 -48.76 9.46 -12.85
CA PHE A 360 -47.66 8.95 -12.04
C PHE A 360 -46.46 8.64 -12.93
N LEU A 361 -45.31 9.14 -12.53
CA LEU A 361 -44.02 8.89 -13.16
C LEU A 361 -43.37 7.65 -12.54
N LEU A 362 -42.68 6.85 -13.35
CA LEU A 362 -41.81 5.79 -12.85
C LEU A 362 -40.50 6.40 -12.32
N ALA A 363 -40.64 7.15 -11.23
CA ALA A 363 -39.56 7.81 -10.54
C ALA A 363 -39.79 7.78 -9.04
N ASP A 364 -38.77 7.40 -8.30
CA ASP A 364 -38.74 7.40 -6.86
C ASP A 364 -38.10 8.73 -6.39
N PRO A 365 -38.86 9.61 -5.72
CA PRO A 365 -38.36 10.91 -5.29
C PRO A 365 -37.55 10.85 -3.98
N GLN A 366 -37.42 9.70 -3.33
CA GLN A 366 -36.53 9.55 -2.17
C GLN A 366 -35.08 9.71 -2.61
N THR A 367 -34.23 10.24 -1.75
CA THR A 367 -32.80 10.44 -2.04
C THR A 367 -32.03 9.11 -1.91
N PRO A 368 -31.11 8.75 -2.85
CA PRO A 368 -30.93 9.35 -4.18
C PRO A 368 -32.16 9.12 -5.05
N ARG A 369 -32.55 10.12 -5.87
CA ARG A 369 -33.72 9.98 -6.74
C ARG A 369 -33.41 8.97 -7.84
N ILE A 370 -34.39 8.14 -8.19
CA ILE A 370 -34.22 7.11 -9.22
C ILE A 370 -35.35 7.29 -10.22
N ALA A 371 -35.01 7.47 -11.50
CA ALA A 371 -36.01 7.64 -12.55
C ALA A 371 -35.71 6.76 -13.76
N VAL A 372 -36.75 6.15 -14.30
CA VAL A 372 -36.65 5.25 -15.46
C VAL A 372 -37.28 5.88 -16.69
N PHE A 373 -36.51 5.86 -17.76
CA PHE A 373 -36.82 6.42 -19.06
C PHE A 373 -36.72 5.33 -20.14
N TYR A 374 -37.46 5.50 -21.22
CA TYR A 374 -37.23 4.77 -22.46
C TYR A 374 -36.61 5.68 -23.50
N THR A 375 -35.81 5.10 -24.39
CA THR A 375 -35.25 5.78 -25.56
C THR A 375 -36.15 5.51 -26.75
N ASP A 376 -36.76 6.55 -27.33
CA ASP A 376 -37.44 6.43 -28.62
C ASP A 376 -36.39 6.44 -29.73
N THR A 377 -36.10 5.27 -30.34
CA THR A 377 -35.06 5.12 -31.36
C THR A 377 -35.40 5.81 -32.68
N LEU A 378 -36.67 6.19 -32.92
CA LEU A 378 -37.08 6.95 -34.10
C LEU A 378 -36.86 8.46 -33.95
N GLN A 379 -36.86 8.97 -32.71
CA GLN A 379 -36.77 10.41 -32.42
C GLN A 379 -35.50 10.81 -31.65
N GLY A 380 -34.77 9.84 -31.08
CA GLY A 380 -33.62 10.09 -30.21
C GLY A 380 -34.00 10.78 -28.90
N VAL A 381 -35.28 10.78 -28.51
CA VAL A 381 -35.76 11.49 -27.32
C VAL A 381 -35.93 10.50 -26.16
N ARG A 382 -35.39 10.87 -25.00
CA ARG A 382 -35.55 10.16 -23.73
C ARG A 382 -36.86 10.61 -23.08
N GLN A 383 -37.74 9.67 -22.77
CA GLN A 383 -39.06 9.95 -22.21
C GLN A 383 -39.28 9.11 -20.96
N PRO A 384 -39.83 9.68 -19.88
CA PRO A 384 -40.11 8.89 -18.69
C PRO A 384 -41.38 8.06 -18.87
N PHE A 385 -41.50 6.98 -18.10
CA PHE A 385 -42.71 6.17 -18.11
C PHE A 385 -43.84 6.80 -17.28
N TRP A 386 -45.05 6.78 -17.83
CA TRP A 386 -46.26 7.34 -17.21
C TRP A 386 -47.35 6.29 -17.01
N ASP A 387 -48.03 6.35 -15.87
CA ASP A 387 -49.28 5.61 -15.61
C ASP A 387 -50.34 6.54 -15.02
N LYS A 388 -51.60 6.42 -15.44
CA LYS A 388 -52.69 7.29 -14.94
C LYS A 388 -53.23 6.86 -13.57
N SER A 389 -53.05 5.60 -13.21
CA SER A 389 -53.72 4.94 -12.09
C SER A 389 -52.78 4.52 -10.97
N ASN A 390 -51.47 4.66 -11.19
CA ASN A 390 -50.40 4.09 -10.40
C ASN A 390 -50.44 2.55 -10.26
N SER A 391 -51.14 1.86 -11.16
CA SER A 391 -51.31 0.40 -11.11
C SER A 391 -50.23 -0.36 -11.91
N TRP A 392 -49.63 0.29 -12.91
CA TRP A 392 -48.55 -0.27 -13.74
C TRP A 392 -48.86 -1.66 -14.32
N ALA A 393 -50.13 -1.93 -14.63
CA ALA A 393 -50.61 -3.24 -15.07
C ALA A 393 -50.28 -3.59 -16.54
N ASN A 394 -49.55 -2.72 -17.25
CA ASN A 394 -49.22 -2.91 -18.66
C ASN A 394 -48.21 -4.05 -18.84
N ALA A 395 -48.66 -5.16 -19.45
CA ALA A 395 -47.82 -6.33 -19.71
C ALA A 395 -46.64 -6.03 -20.65
N ALA A 396 -46.80 -5.15 -21.63
CA ALA A 396 -45.70 -4.78 -22.54
C ALA A 396 -44.60 -4.00 -21.79
N LEU A 397 -44.98 -3.12 -20.85
CA LEU A 397 -44.03 -2.44 -19.97
C LEU A 397 -43.27 -3.43 -19.09
N ARG A 398 -43.98 -4.40 -18.51
CA ARG A 398 -43.36 -5.45 -17.68
C ARG A 398 -42.27 -6.23 -18.44
N GLU A 399 -42.51 -6.58 -19.70
CA GLU A 399 -41.53 -7.32 -20.51
C GLU A 399 -40.26 -6.49 -20.86
N THR A 400 -40.30 -5.16 -20.71
CA THR A 400 -39.09 -4.31 -20.83
C THR A 400 -38.16 -4.40 -19.62
N GLY A 401 -38.62 -4.97 -18.49
CA GLY A 401 -37.86 -4.97 -17.23
C GLY A 401 -37.78 -3.60 -16.55
N SER A 402 -38.48 -2.57 -17.02
CA SER A 402 -38.42 -1.22 -16.45
C SER A 402 -38.90 -1.16 -14.99
N LEU A 403 -39.86 -2.02 -14.63
CA LEU A 403 -40.36 -2.14 -13.25
C LEU A 403 -39.33 -2.87 -12.36
N ASP A 404 -38.59 -3.83 -12.92
CA ASP A 404 -37.53 -4.58 -12.24
C ASP A 404 -36.35 -3.67 -11.92
N VAL A 405 -35.82 -2.92 -12.90
CA VAL A 405 -34.69 -1.99 -12.66
C VAL A 405 -35.05 -0.89 -11.69
N HIS A 406 -36.29 -0.37 -11.74
CA HIS A 406 -36.75 0.67 -10.82
C HIS A 406 -36.70 0.19 -9.36
N TRP A 407 -37.27 -0.99 -9.13
CA TRP A 407 -37.24 -1.64 -7.82
C TRP A 407 -35.81 -2.02 -7.42
N ALA A 408 -35.08 -2.70 -8.28
CA ALA A 408 -33.74 -3.23 -8.00
C ALA A 408 -32.76 -2.11 -7.63
N TYR A 409 -32.72 -1.00 -8.37
CA TYR A 409 -31.83 0.12 -8.05
C TYR A 409 -32.13 0.75 -6.70
N ARG A 410 -33.41 0.86 -6.30
CA ARG A 410 -33.76 1.33 -4.95
C ARG A 410 -33.27 0.34 -3.89
N GLN A 411 -33.45 -0.96 -4.12
CA GLN A 411 -32.99 -1.98 -3.18
C GLN A 411 -31.46 -2.01 -3.06
N VAL A 412 -30.74 -1.87 -4.17
CA VAL A 412 -29.28 -1.79 -4.21
C VAL A 412 -28.78 -0.53 -3.51
N ALA A 413 -29.35 0.65 -3.80
CA ALA A 413 -29.01 1.88 -3.09
C ALA A 413 -29.22 1.75 -1.57
N ASN A 414 -30.32 1.12 -1.15
CA ASN A 414 -30.58 0.83 0.26
C ASN A 414 -29.58 -0.17 0.85
N TYR A 415 -29.17 -1.19 0.09
CA TYR A 415 -28.13 -2.13 0.51
C TYR A 415 -26.80 -1.41 0.77
N TYR A 416 -26.33 -0.57 -0.17
CA TYR A 416 -25.12 0.23 0.02
C TYR A 416 -25.21 1.16 1.22
N TYR A 417 -26.34 1.84 1.38
CA TYR A 417 -26.56 2.73 2.51
C TYR A 417 -26.52 1.97 3.84
N THR A 418 -27.30 0.89 3.96
CA THR A 418 -27.47 0.16 5.22
C THR A 418 -26.27 -0.71 5.61
N ARG A 419 -25.57 -1.29 4.64
CA ARG A 419 -24.46 -2.22 4.90
C ARG A 419 -23.09 -1.55 4.87
N HIS A 420 -22.95 -0.49 4.07
CA HIS A 420 -21.66 0.16 3.81
C HIS A 420 -21.63 1.65 4.18
N ASN A 421 -22.75 2.21 4.65
CA ASN A 421 -22.90 3.65 4.94
C ASN A 421 -22.54 4.52 3.73
N TRP A 422 -23.00 4.10 2.54
CA TRP A 422 -22.70 4.73 1.26
C TRP A 422 -23.99 5.20 0.57
N MET A 423 -24.11 6.51 0.32
CA MET A 423 -25.34 7.11 -0.19
C MET A 423 -25.33 7.30 -1.72
N GLY A 424 -26.12 6.50 -2.43
CA GLY A 424 -26.18 6.54 -3.90
C GLY A 424 -24.93 5.96 -4.56
N THR A 425 -24.63 6.39 -5.78
CA THR A 425 -23.50 5.85 -6.56
C THR A 425 -22.16 6.47 -6.17
N ASP A 426 -22.18 7.67 -5.60
CA ASP A 426 -21.00 8.52 -5.39
C ASP A 426 -20.84 9.03 -3.93
N ASN A 427 -21.70 8.57 -3.02
CA ASN A 427 -21.81 9.05 -1.64
C ASN A 427 -22.25 10.51 -1.49
N LEU A 428 -22.67 11.16 -2.58
CA LEU A 428 -23.23 12.52 -2.59
C LEU A 428 -24.74 12.51 -2.83
N ALA A 429 -25.33 11.31 -2.93
CA ALA A 429 -26.73 11.09 -3.23
C ALA A 429 -27.17 11.66 -4.58
N SER A 430 -26.26 11.65 -5.57
CA SER A 430 -26.58 12.04 -6.94
C SER A 430 -27.76 11.25 -7.49
N ASP A 431 -28.54 11.92 -8.33
CA ASP A 431 -29.70 11.30 -8.98
C ASP A 431 -29.25 10.21 -9.94
N ILE A 432 -30.04 9.17 -10.04
CA ILE A 432 -29.79 8.01 -10.90
C ILE A 432 -30.84 8.00 -12.00
N HIS A 433 -30.37 8.12 -13.24
CA HIS A 433 -31.22 8.06 -14.42
C HIS A 433 -31.00 6.73 -15.15
N ILE A 434 -32.08 5.99 -15.37
CA ILE A 434 -32.05 4.65 -15.98
C ILE A 434 -32.72 4.70 -17.35
N PHE A 435 -32.07 4.18 -18.38
CA PHE A 435 -32.54 4.19 -19.77
C PHE A 435 -32.70 2.77 -20.30
N TYR A 436 -33.93 2.45 -20.68
CA TYR A 436 -34.23 1.28 -21.50
C TYR A 436 -34.00 1.59 -22.98
N ASP A 437 -33.16 0.79 -23.62
CA ASP A 437 -32.90 0.82 -25.06
C ASP A 437 -33.10 -0.59 -25.66
N PRO A 438 -34.18 -0.84 -26.43
CA PRO A 438 -34.47 -2.15 -26.99
C PRO A 438 -33.47 -2.60 -28.09
N GLU A 439 -32.66 -1.69 -28.63
CA GLU A 439 -31.63 -2.00 -29.63
C GLU A 439 -30.26 -2.31 -28.99
N TYR A 440 -30.10 -2.00 -27.70
CA TYR A 440 -28.88 -2.26 -26.96
C TYR A 440 -28.81 -3.71 -26.46
N VAL A 441 -27.63 -4.31 -26.50
CA VAL A 441 -27.38 -5.68 -26.03
C VAL A 441 -26.39 -5.64 -24.87
N GLY A 442 -26.93 -5.43 -23.68
CA GLY A 442 -26.13 -5.39 -22.46
C GLY A 442 -26.76 -4.50 -21.40
N ALA A 443 -25.94 -4.23 -20.39
CA ALA A 443 -26.16 -3.21 -19.39
C ALA A 443 -24.83 -2.46 -19.21
N SER A 444 -24.90 -1.17 -18.89
CA SER A 444 -23.71 -0.37 -18.59
C SER A 444 -24.07 0.86 -17.77
N PHE A 445 -23.19 1.22 -16.83
CA PHE A 445 -23.20 2.52 -16.18
C PHE A 445 -22.24 3.52 -16.86
N ASN A 446 -22.75 4.71 -17.19
CA ASN A 446 -21.96 5.84 -17.69
C ASN A 446 -21.65 6.82 -16.54
N PRO A 447 -20.36 6.97 -16.18
CA PRO A 447 -19.97 7.84 -15.08
C PRO A 447 -19.99 9.34 -15.40
N ASN A 448 -20.03 9.72 -16.68
CA ASN A 448 -19.94 11.14 -17.06
C ASN A 448 -21.28 11.87 -16.94
N ASP A 449 -22.40 11.16 -17.15
CA ASP A 449 -23.75 11.71 -17.02
C ASP A 449 -24.59 11.01 -15.94
N PHE A 450 -23.97 10.13 -15.15
CA PHE A 450 -24.61 9.35 -14.07
C PHE A 450 -25.81 8.53 -14.58
N THR A 451 -25.70 7.99 -15.79
CA THR A 451 -26.78 7.24 -16.41
C THR A 451 -26.52 5.74 -16.45
N PHE A 452 -27.54 4.96 -16.15
CA PHE A 452 -27.56 3.53 -16.37
C PHE A 452 -28.31 3.24 -17.66
N LYS A 453 -27.72 2.45 -18.56
CA LYS A 453 -28.37 2.02 -19.80
C LYS A 453 -28.48 0.50 -19.80
N TYR A 454 -29.63 -0.03 -20.18
CA TYR A 454 -29.80 -1.46 -20.36
C TYR A 454 -30.72 -1.78 -21.53
N GLY A 455 -30.51 -2.96 -22.12
CA GLY A 455 -31.28 -3.45 -23.24
C GLY A 455 -31.66 -4.91 -23.09
N VAL A 456 -31.75 -5.62 -24.20
CA VAL A 456 -32.28 -7.00 -24.25
C VAL A 456 -31.32 -7.96 -24.93
N ILE A 457 -31.32 -9.20 -24.45
CA ILE A 457 -30.71 -10.32 -25.18
C ILE A 457 -31.80 -11.21 -25.77
N SER A 458 -31.62 -11.61 -27.03
CA SER A 458 -32.55 -12.48 -27.75
C SER A 458 -31.86 -13.69 -28.37
N PRO A 459 -32.58 -14.79 -28.64
CA PRO A 459 -32.05 -15.93 -29.38
C PRO A 459 -31.45 -15.56 -30.75
N THR A 460 -32.01 -14.55 -31.42
CA THR A 460 -31.52 -14.04 -32.72
C THR A 460 -30.23 -13.24 -32.57
N ILE A 461 -30.10 -12.45 -31.49
CA ILE A 461 -28.84 -11.76 -31.18
C ILE A 461 -27.72 -12.77 -30.92
N ILE A 462 -28.01 -13.88 -30.23
CA ILE A 462 -27.04 -14.95 -30.00
C ILE A 462 -26.59 -15.62 -31.31
N ASP A 463 -27.48 -15.77 -32.29
CA ASP A 463 -27.09 -16.25 -33.61
C ASP A 463 -26.04 -15.36 -34.27
N ASN A 464 -26.25 -14.05 -34.18
CA ASN A 464 -25.35 -13.07 -34.77
C ASN A 464 -24.01 -13.03 -34.02
N LEU A 465 -24.03 -13.07 -32.68
CA LEU A 465 -22.82 -13.11 -31.85
C LEU A 465 -22.04 -14.43 -31.99
N ALA A 466 -22.72 -15.54 -32.26
CA ALA A 466 -22.07 -16.84 -32.49
C ALA A 466 -21.42 -16.97 -33.87
N ALA A 467 -21.85 -16.17 -34.83
CA ALA A 467 -21.17 -16.03 -36.12
C ALA A 467 -19.84 -15.27 -35.98
N ASP A 468 -19.71 -14.45 -34.94
CA ASP A 468 -18.48 -13.75 -34.57
C ASP A 468 -17.62 -14.64 -33.66
N LYS A 469 -16.54 -15.21 -34.20
CA LYS A 469 -15.72 -16.26 -33.55
C LYS A 469 -15.02 -15.82 -32.25
N ASN A 470 -15.09 -14.54 -31.90
CA ASN A 470 -14.37 -13.94 -30.77
C ASN A 470 -15.17 -13.94 -29.46
N TRP A 471 -16.50 -14.07 -29.51
CA TRP A 471 -17.34 -13.98 -28.31
C TRP A 471 -17.89 -15.34 -27.84
N LEU A 472 -18.26 -16.19 -28.79
CA LEU A 472 -18.83 -17.51 -28.50
C LEU A 472 -18.08 -18.54 -29.33
N GLY A 473 -17.21 -19.32 -28.70
CA GLY A 473 -16.65 -20.50 -29.35
C GLY A 473 -17.80 -21.32 -29.96
N GLY A 474 -17.77 -21.53 -31.28
CA GLY A 474 -18.93 -21.84 -32.13
C GLY A 474 -19.77 -23.09 -31.83
N GLY A 475 -19.57 -23.76 -30.69
CA GLY A 475 -20.41 -24.85 -30.18
C GLY A 475 -21.39 -24.46 -29.05
N ARG A 476 -21.34 -23.23 -28.50
CA ARG A 476 -22.13 -22.83 -27.31
C ARG A 476 -23.46 -22.12 -27.61
N SER A 477 -23.68 -21.68 -28.85
CA SER A 477 -24.86 -20.88 -29.26
C SER A 477 -26.19 -21.62 -29.16
N GLY A 478 -26.23 -22.90 -29.55
CA GLY A 478 -27.44 -23.73 -29.49
C GLY A 478 -27.95 -23.94 -28.06
N TRP A 479 -27.04 -24.10 -27.10
CA TRP A 479 -27.39 -24.26 -25.69
C TRP A 479 -27.85 -22.94 -25.07
N MET A 480 -27.16 -21.81 -25.33
CA MET A 480 -27.55 -20.50 -24.80
C MET A 480 -28.97 -20.10 -25.20
N LYS A 481 -29.34 -20.34 -26.46
CA LYS A 481 -30.73 -20.15 -26.93
C LYS A 481 -31.73 -20.99 -26.16
N GLY A 482 -31.39 -22.26 -25.91
CA GLY A 482 -32.21 -23.17 -25.11
C GLY A 482 -32.40 -22.69 -23.67
N SER A 483 -31.37 -22.09 -23.06
CA SER A 483 -31.41 -21.58 -21.67
C SER A 483 -32.16 -20.25 -21.51
N LEU A 484 -32.20 -19.41 -22.55
CA LEU A 484 -32.88 -18.10 -22.52
C LEU A 484 -34.40 -18.23 -22.61
N GLY A 485 -34.90 -19.21 -23.38
CA GLY A 485 -36.33 -19.46 -23.62
C GLY A 485 -37.02 -18.41 -24.51
N ARG A 486 -36.82 -17.11 -24.26
CA ARG A 486 -37.33 -15.95 -25.03
C ARG A 486 -36.41 -14.73 -24.82
N SER A 487 -36.66 -13.64 -25.53
CA SER A 487 -35.95 -12.37 -25.28
C SER A 487 -36.13 -11.91 -23.83
N LYS A 488 -35.05 -11.46 -23.19
CA LYS A 488 -35.06 -10.99 -21.80
C LYS A 488 -34.23 -9.71 -21.63
N PRO A 489 -34.68 -8.75 -20.79
CA PRO A 489 -33.92 -7.56 -20.46
C PRO A 489 -32.80 -7.85 -19.45
N PHE A 490 -31.70 -7.09 -19.54
CA PHE A 490 -30.64 -7.03 -18.52
C PHE A 490 -31.09 -6.22 -17.30
N ALA A 491 -32.13 -6.71 -16.63
CA ALA A 491 -32.84 -6.03 -15.56
C ALA A 491 -32.93 -6.87 -14.26
N SER A 492 -32.13 -7.93 -14.15
CA SER A 492 -32.04 -8.70 -12.90
C SER A 492 -31.31 -7.90 -11.82
N LEU A 493 -31.58 -8.24 -10.56
CA LEU A 493 -31.07 -7.53 -9.39
C LEU A 493 -29.55 -7.54 -9.31
N ASP A 494 -28.94 -8.69 -9.57
CA ASP A 494 -27.48 -8.84 -9.62
C ASP A 494 -26.83 -8.03 -10.75
N VAL A 495 -27.45 -7.96 -11.94
CA VAL A 495 -27.00 -7.08 -13.03
C VAL A 495 -27.11 -5.62 -12.62
N CYS A 496 -28.23 -5.21 -12.01
CA CYS A 496 -28.38 -3.84 -11.50
C CYS A 496 -27.33 -3.52 -10.42
N ALA A 497 -27.03 -4.47 -9.52
CA ALA A 497 -26.03 -4.31 -8.48
C ALA A 497 -24.60 -4.27 -9.02
N HIS A 498 -24.30 -5.07 -10.05
CA HIS A 498 -23.01 -5.08 -10.75
C HIS A 498 -22.72 -3.70 -11.35
N GLU A 499 -23.69 -3.16 -12.08
CA GLU A 499 -23.58 -1.86 -12.77
C GLU A 499 -23.54 -0.69 -11.78
N PHE A 500 -24.31 -0.77 -10.70
CA PHE A 500 -24.21 0.18 -9.58
C PHE A 500 -22.81 0.15 -8.95
N THR A 501 -22.19 -1.03 -8.83
CA THR A 501 -20.84 -1.16 -8.26
C THR A 501 -19.80 -0.48 -9.13
N HIS A 502 -19.89 -0.56 -10.46
CA HIS A 502 -19.00 0.21 -11.33
C HIS A 502 -19.06 1.71 -11.06
N ALA A 503 -20.27 2.24 -10.80
CA ALA A 503 -20.43 3.64 -10.43
C ALA A 503 -19.71 3.99 -9.11
N VAL A 504 -19.85 3.11 -8.12
CA VAL A 504 -19.16 3.24 -6.82
C VAL A 504 -17.64 3.21 -7.00
N VAL A 505 -17.11 2.24 -7.73
CA VAL A 505 -15.67 2.14 -8.01
C VAL A 505 -15.15 3.38 -8.72
N GLU A 506 -15.88 3.89 -9.71
CA GLU A 506 -15.48 5.09 -10.45
C GLU A 506 -15.45 6.33 -9.55
N SER A 507 -16.47 6.50 -8.70
CA SER A 507 -16.52 7.62 -7.75
C SER A 507 -15.38 7.62 -6.72
N MET A 508 -14.81 6.44 -6.44
CA MET A 508 -13.64 6.26 -5.55
C MET A 508 -12.30 6.35 -6.29
N GLY A 509 -12.30 6.79 -7.55
CA GLY A 509 -11.09 7.04 -8.34
C GLY A 509 -10.85 6.16 -9.54
N GLY A 510 -11.73 5.17 -9.74
CA GLY A 510 -11.72 4.34 -10.94
C GLY A 510 -10.54 3.38 -11.05
N MET A 511 -10.70 2.44 -11.98
CA MET A 511 -9.69 1.47 -12.37
C MET A 511 -9.59 1.44 -13.89
N ASN A 512 -8.38 1.22 -14.42
CA ASN A 512 -8.20 1.09 -15.86
C ASN A 512 -9.06 -0.06 -16.37
N ARG A 513 -9.94 0.20 -17.33
CA ARG A 513 -10.87 -0.80 -17.88
C ARG A 513 -10.21 -1.71 -18.92
N ALA A 514 -9.02 -2.22 -18.62
CA ALA A 514 -8.23 -3.10 -19.48
C ALA A 514 -7.28 -3.98 -18.65
N GLY A 515 -6.97 -5.17 -19.17
CA GLY A 515 -6.05 -6.13 -18.54
C GLY A 515 -6.47 -6.51 -17.11
N GLU A 516 -5.50 -6.71 -16.21
CA GLU A 516 -5.76 -7.13 -14.83
C GLU A 516 -6.56 -6.11 -14.02
N SER A 517 -6.33 -4.81 -14.23
CA SER A 517 -7.09 -3.76 -13.53
C SER A 517 -8.55 -3.76 -13.96
N GLY A 518 -8.82 -3.97 -15.24
CA GLY A 518 -10.19 -4.09 -15.75
C GLY A 518 -10.85 -5.37 -15.24
N ALA A 519 -10.12 -6.48 -15.23
CA ALA A 519 -10.61 -7.74 -14.66
C ALA A 519 -10.92 -7.65 -13.17
N LEU A 520 -10.15 -6.84 -12.43
CA LEU A 520 -10.43 -6.54 -11.03
C LEU A 520 -11.70 -5.69 -10.88
N ASN A 521 -11.91 -4.70 -11.75
CA ASN A 521 -13.14 -3.90 -11.76
C ASN A 521 -14.39 -4.76 -11.98
N GLU A 522 -14.38 -5.60 -13.01
CA GLU A 522 -15.44 -6.58 -13.30
C GLU A 522 -15.69 -7.54 -12.12
N ALA A 523 -14.61 -8.05 -11.52
CA ALA A 523 -14.74 -8.97 -10.40
C ALA A 523 -15.32 -8.32 -9.15
N ILE A 524 -14.91 -7.08 -8.82
CA ILE A 524 -15.46 -6.35 -7.68
C ILE A 524 -16.97 -6.12 -7.91
N ALA A 525 -17.37 -5.79 -9.13
CA ALA A 525 -18.78 -5.65 -9.49
C ALA A 525 -19.56 -6.95 -9.31
N ASP A 526 -19.04 -8.10 -9.78
CA ASP A 526 -19.65 -9.42 -9.57
C ASP A 526 -19.76 -9.79 -8.08
N VAL A 527 -18.70 -9.53 -7.30
CA VAL A 527 -18.65 -9.86 -5.88
C VAL A 527 -19.66 -9.05 -5.07
N MET A 528 -19.74 -7.75 -5.32
CA MET A 528 -20.70 -6.87 -4.66
C MET A 528 -22.13 -7.17 -5.12
N ALA A 529 -22.33 -7.54 -6.38
CA ALA A 529 -23.62 -8.00 -6.89
C ALA A 529 -24.10 -9.27 -6.19
N ALA A 530 -23.24 -10.28 -6.08
CA ALA A 530 -23.52 -11.52 -5.35
C ALA A 530 -23.93 -11.26 -3.89
N ALA A 531 -23.22 -10.35 -3.22
CA ALA A 531 -23.52 -9.99 -1.84
C ALA A 531 -24.82 -9.19 -1.70
N ALA A 532 -25.09 -8.25 -2.60
CA ALA A 532 -26.34 -7.50 -2.63
C ALA A 532 -27.53 -8.43 -2.90
N GLU A 533 -27.41 -9.34 -3.86
CA GLU A 533 -28.47 -10.28 -4.19
C GLU A 533 -28.76 -11.24 -3.02
N ALA A 534 -27.72 -11.80 -2.39
CA ALA A 534 -27.88 -12.64 -1.21
C ALA A 534 -28.56 -11.92 -0.04
N ALA A 535 -28.38 -10.60 0.08
CA ALA A 535 -28.99 -9.79 1.14
C ALA A 535 -30.44 -9.39 0.83
N ILE A 536 -30.76 -9.12 -0.44
CA ILE A 536 -32.05 -8.56 -0.88
C ILE A 536 -33.04 -9.68 -1.27
N ASP A 537 -32.57 -10.76 -1.92
CA ASP A 537 -33.38 -11.91 -2.35
C ASP A 537 -32.80 -13.26 -1.87
N PRO A 538 -32.66 -13.47 -0.54
CA PRO A 538 -31.98 -14.65 0.03
C PRO A 538 -32.63 -16.01 -0.28
N MET A 539 -33.90 -16.02 -0.70
CA MET A 539 -34.65 -17.25 -1.01
C MET A 539 -34.92 -17.45 -2.50
N GLY A 540 -34.65 -16.45 -3.34
CA GLY A 540 -35.10 -16.43 -4.73
C GLY A 540 -34.03 -16.66 -5.79
N SER A 541 -32.73 -16.55 -5.48
CA SER A 541 -31.62 -16.73 -6.43
C SER A 541 -30.43 -17.50 -5.85
N ASN A 542 -29.54 -17.94 -6.73
CA ASN A 542 -28.23 -18.47 -6.34
C ASN A 542 -27.20 -17.34 -6.53
N PRO A 543 -26.74 -16.67 -5.45
CA PRO A 543 -25.88 -15.49 -5.55
C PRO A 543 -24.50 -15.78 -6.14
N TRP A 544 -24.14 -17.05 -6.34
CA TRP A 544 -22.88 -17.45 -6.96
C TRP A 544 -22.94 -17.49 -8.49
N LEU A 545 -24.08 -17.16 -9.07
CA LEU A 545 -24.27 -17.02 -10.52
C LEU A 545 -24.59 -15.56 -10.82
N ILE A 546 -24.09 -15.06 -11.95
CA ILE A 546 -24.42 -13.72 -12.45
C ILE A 546 -25.38 -13.87 -13.64
N ALA A 547 -26.44 -13.08 -13.67
CA ALA A 547 -27.53 -13.05 -14.63
C ALA A 547 -28.22 -14.41 -14.86
N GLU A 548 -28.36 -15.23 -13.83
CA GLU A 548 -29.05 -16.52 -13.87
C GLU A 548 -30.57 -16.40 -14.09
N LYS A 549 -31.17 -15.25 -13.75
CA LYS A 549 -32.55 -14.92 -14.13
C LYS A 549 -32.72 -14.76 -15.65
N LEU A 550 -31.66 -14.35 -16.36
CA LEU A 550 -31.65 -14.29 -17.82
C LEU A 550 -31.39 -15.69 -18.40
N PHE A 551 -30.36 -16.37 -17.90
CA PHE A 551 -29.91 -17.69 -18.38
C PHE A 551 -30.26 -18.78 -17.37
N ILE A 552 -31.42 -19.42 -17.56
CA ILE A 552 -32.05 -20.28 -16.56
C ILE A 552 -31.10 -21.41 -16.16
N GLY A 553 -30.77 -21.45 -14.86
CA GLY A 553 -30.02 -22.53 -14.22
C GLY A 553 -28.50 -22.41 -14.30
N THR A 554 -27.94 -21.34 -14.90
CA THR A 554 -26.49 -21.25 -15.11
C THR A 554 -25.87 -19.87 -15.00
N GLY A 555 -26.54 -18.80 -15.44
CA GLY A 555 -25.95 -17.46 -15.54
C GLY A 555 -24.87 -17.31 -16.62
N ILE A 556 -24.40 -16.07 -16.77
CA ILE A 556 -23.27 -15.70 -17.66
C ILE A 556 -21.91 -16.07 -17.05
N ARG A 557 -21.78 -15.94 -15.72
CA ARG A 557 -20.58 -16.21 -14.93
C ARG A 557 -20.95 -17.00 -13.69
N ASN A 558 -19.99 -17.77 -13.18
CA ASN A 558 -20.18 -18.62 -12.00
C ASN A 558 -18.99 -18.44 -11.05
N LEU A 559 -19.24 -17.79 -9.92
CA LEU A 559 -18.23 -17.48 -8.91
C LEU A 559 -17.75 -18.75 -8.19
N ALA A 560 -18.62 -19.74 -8.01
CA ALA A 560 -18.28 -21.00 -7.37
C ALA A 560 -17.37 -21.86 -8.26
N THR A 561 -17.69 -21.96 -9.54
CA THR A 561 -16.96 -22.80 -10.51
C THR A 561 -16.74 -22.05 -11.82
N PRO A 562 -15.80 -21.09 -11.89
CA PRO A 562 -15.60 -20.25 -13.08
C PRO A 562 -15.30 -21.05 -14.35
N LYS A 563 -14.61 -22.19 -14.22
CA LYS A 563 -14.32 -23.11 -15.34
C LYS A 563 -15.57 -23.76 -15.94
N SER A 564 -16.68 -23.81 -15.19
CA SER A 564 -17.94 -24.40 -15.63
C SER A 564 -18.93 -23.38 -16.17
N SER A 565 -18.57 -22.09 -16.22
CA SER A 565 -19.47 -21.07 -16.77
C SER A 565 -19.89 -21.43 -18.19
N THR A 566 -21.19 -21.26 -18.44
CA THR A 566 -21.86 -21.91 -19.57
C THR A 566 -21.75 -21.11 -20.86
N ILE A 567 -21.56 -19.79 -20.76
CA ILE A 567 -21.29 -18.91 -21.90
C ILE A 567 -19.80 -18.95 -22.25
N GLN A 568 -18.91 -18.57 -21.34
CA GLN A 568 -17.46 -18.58 -21.58
C GLN A 568 -16.72 -19.03 -20.33
N ALA A 569 -16.01 -20.16 -20.42
CA ALA A 569 -15.21 -20.71 -19.32
C ALA A 569 -14.17 -19.68 -18.85
N GLN A 570 -14.14 -19.43 -17.55
CA GLN A 570 -13.23 -18.46 -16.94
C GLN A 570 -12.13 -19.18 -16.12
N PRO A 571 -10.94 -18.59 -15.98
CA PRO A 571 -9.93 -19.07 -15.05
C PRO A 571 -10.44 -18.98 -13.61
N ASP A 572 -10.12 -19.99 -12.81
CA ASP A 572 -10.29 -19.98 -11.35
C ASP A 572 -8.93 -19.86 -10.62
N THR A 573 -7.85 -19.86 -11.40
CA THR A 573 -6.46 -19.77 -10.97
C THR A 573 -5.80 -18.68 -11.82
N PHE A 574 -5.11 -17.74 -11.19
CA PHE A 574 -4.37 -16.67 -11.84
C PHE A 574 -3.36 -17.24 -12.85
N GLU A 575 -3.34 -16.74 -14.08
CA GLU A 575 -2.53 -17.28 -15.20
C GLU A 575 -2.71 -18.80 -15.44
N GLY A 576 -3.82 -19.36 -14.96
CA GLY A 576 -4.16 -20.76 -15.10
C GLY A 576 -4.88 -21.06 -16.41
N LYS A 577 -5.59 -22.17 -16.42
CA LYS A 577 -6.38 -22.60 -17.57
C LYS A 577 -7.49 -21.58 -17.86
N PHE A 578 -7.65 -21.24 -19.14
CA PHE A 578 -8.59 -20.22 -19.67
C PHE A 578 -8.19 -18.76 -19.43
N TRP A 579 -7.03 -18.49 -18.83
CA TRP A 579 -6.49 -17.14 -18.74
C TRP A 579 -6.24 -16.53 -20.12
N ILE A 580 -6.66 -15.28 -20.31
CA ILE A 580 -6.39 -14.50 -21.54
C ILE A 580 -5.18 -13.62 -21.30
N GLU A 581 -4.21 -13.74 -22.20
CA GLU A 581 -2.92 -13.06 -22.10
C GLU A 581 -2.90 -11.69 -22.80
N ASN A 582 -2.28 -10.70 -22.14
CA ASN A 582 -2.06 -9.37 -22.69
C ASN A 582 -0.92 -9.40 -23.73
N SER A 583 -1.20 -9.82 -24.96
CA SER A 583 -0.19 -9.94 -26.03
C SER A 583 -0.32 -8.92 -27.18
N GLY A 584 -1.14 -7.89 -27.00
CA GLY A 584 -1.35 -6.81 -27.98
C GLY A 584 -2.14 -5.64 -27.42
N THR A 585 -2.66 -4.77 -28.29
CA THR A 585 -3.53 -3.66 -27.91
C THR A 585 -4.80 -4.20 -27.25
N CYS A 586 -5.16 -3.69 -26.07
CA CYS A 586 -6.41 -4.02 -25.42
C CYS A 586 -7.55 -3.23 -26.08
N ASP A 587 -8.43 -3.93 -26.81
CA ASP A 587 -9.57 -3.35 -27.53
C ASP A 587 -10.83 -4.21 -27.33
N SER A 588 -11.97 -3.81 -27.90
CA SER A 588 -13.20 -4.59 -27.74
C SER A 588 -13.12 -6.00 -28.35
N GLY A 589 -12.26 -6.22 -29.35
CA GLY A 589 -12.11 -7.49 -30.05
C GLY A 589 -11.43 -8.58 -29.23
N ASN A 590 -10.68 -8.21 -28.19
CA ASN A 590 -10.05 -9.13 -27.24
C ASN A 590 -10.56 -8.96 -25.80
N ASP A 591 -11.78 -8.45 -25.64
CA ASP A 591 -12.38 -8.20 -24.33
C ASP A 591 -11.50 -7.27 -23.46
N ARG A 592 -10.90 -6.27 -24.09
CA ARG A 592 -9.92 -5.34 -23.51
C ARG A 592 -8.81 -6.08 -22.74
N CYS A 593 -8.30 -7.13 -23.37
CA CYS A 593 -7.38 -8.11 -22.78
C CYS A 593 -8.01 -8.97 -21.67
N GLY A 594 -9.22 -9.46 -21.91
CA GLY A 594 -9.90 -10.47 -21.10
C GLY A 594 -10.44 -9.98 -19.76
N ILE A 595 -10.95 -8.76 -19.66
CA ILE A 595 -11.46 -8.20 -18.39
C ILE A 595 -12.59 -9.06 -17.81
N HIS A 596 -13.58 -9.46 -18.61
CA HIS A 596 -14.69 -10.28 -18.13
C HIS A 596 -14.28 -11.74 -17.95
N VAL A 597 -13.21 -12.20 -18.60
CA VAL A 597 -12.74 -13.58 -18.49
C VAL A 597 -11.90 -13.76 -17.23
N ASN A 598 -10.84 -12.96 -17.11
CA ASN A 598 -9.86 -13.07 -16.04
C ASN A 598 -10.44 -12.71 -14.65
N SER A 599 -11.57 -11.99 -14.60
CA SER A 599 -12.32 -11.71 -13.36
C SER A 599 -12.73 -12.97 -12.58
N GLY A 600 -12.85 -14.12 -13.27
CA GLY A 600 -13.17 -15.43 -12.68
C GLY A 600 -12.27 -15.85 -11.51
N VAL A 601 -11.01 -15.40 -11.49
CA VAL A 601 -10.05 -15.72 -10.42
C VAL A 601 -10.47 -15.08 -9.10
N ILE A 602 -10.85 -13.80 -9.14
CA ILE A 602 -11.27 -13.04 -7.96
C ILE A 602 -12.68 -13.47 -7.52
N ALA A 603 -13.56 -13.75 -8.49
CA ALA A 603 -14.85 -14.37 -8.26
C ALA A 603 -14.74 -15.71 -7.49
N ARG A 604 -13.80 -16.58 -7.89
CA ARG A 604 -13.49 -17.81 -7.15
C ARG A 604 -12.92 -17.55 -5.77
N TRP A 605 -12.01 -16.59 -5.65
CA TRP A 605 -11.43 -16.21 -4.36
C TRP A 605 -12.53 -15.79 -3.37
N PHE A 606 -13.48 -14.97 -3.83
CA PHE A 606 -14.60 -14.51 -3.01
C PHE A 606 -15.52 -15.68 -2.56
N TYR A 607 -15.82 -16.61 -3.47
CA TYR A 607 -16.54 -17.83 -3.10
C TYR A 607 -15.78 -18.64 -2.04
N LEU A 608 -14.47 -18.82 -2.20
CA LEU A 608 -13.65 -19.63 -1.29
C LEU A 608 -13.59 -19.03 0.12
N ILE A 609 -13.51 -17.70 0.27
CA ILE A 609 -13.53 -17.09 1.60
C ILE A 609 -14.91 -17.21 2.26
N CYS A 610 -16.00 -17.24 1.47
CA CYS A 610 -17.36 -17.32 1.99
C CYS A 610 -17.81 -18.74 2.32
N ASN A 611 -17.42 -19.72 1.50
CA ASN A 611 -17.92 -21.09 1.59
C ASN A 611 -16.84 -22.10 2.00
N GLY A 612 -15.58 -21.72 1.97
CA GLY A 612 -14.46 -22.64 2.11
C GLY A 612 -14.32 -23.55 0.89
N GLY A 613 -13.57 -24.63 1.04
CA GLY A 613 -13.40 -25.64 0.00
C GLY A 613 -12.02 -26.25 -0.03
N MET A 614 -11.90 -27.37 -0.74
CA MET A 614 -10.63 -28.05 -0.94
C MET A 614 -10.46 -28.44 -2.41
N GLY A 615 -9.21 -28.52 -2.85
CA GLY A 615 -8.92 -28.86 -4.23
C GLY A 615 -7.45 -28.74 -4.57
N THR A 616 -7.20 -28.68 -5.87
CA THR A 616 -5.88 -28.45 -6.45
C THR A 616 -6.02 -27.33 -7.48
N ASN A 617 -5.16 -26.32 -7.42
CA ASN A 617 -5.15 -25.24 -8.42
C ASN A 617 -4.45 -25.70 -9.72
N ASP A 618 -4.43 -24.83 -10.75
CA ASP A 618 -3.80 -25.18 -12.05
C ASP A 618 -2.27 -25.31 -11.99
N PHE A 619 -1.64 -24.97 -10.85
CA PHE A 619 -0.21 -25.18 -10.58
C PHE A 619 0.07 -26.50 -9.84
N ASN A 620 -0.94 -27.37 -9.73
CA ASN A 620 -0.87 -28.65 -9.01
C ASN A 620 -0.63 -28.48 -7.49
N GLU A 621 -0.98 -27.32 -6.95
CA GLU A 621 -0.86 -27.02 -5.53
C GLU A 621 -2.19 -27.31 -4.82
N LYS A 622 -2.11 -28.10 -3.75
CA LYS A 622 -3.29 -28.48 -2.97
C LYS A 622 -3.65 -27.38 -1.98
N TYR A 623 -4.95 -27.13 -1.85
CA TYR A 623 -5.50 -26.21 -0.85
C TYR A 623 -6.68 -26.84 -0.11
N SER A 624 -6.91 -26.41 1.13
CA SER A 624 -8.05 -26.81 1.96
C SER A 624 -8.36 -25.69 2.95
N LEU A 625 -9.46 -24.98 2.71
CA LEU A 625 -10.06 -24.05 3.65
C LEU A 625 -11.14 -24.81 4.42
N LYS A 626 -11.06 -24.80 5.76
CA LYS A 626 -11.88 -25.63 6.65
C LYS A 626 -13.18 -24.97 7.03
N ASP A 627 -14.15 -25.80 7.39
CA ASP A 627 -15.40 -25.35 8.00
C ASP A 627 -15.14 -24.66 9.35
N GLY A 628 -15.81 -23.52 9.54
CA GLY A 628 -15.65 -22.62 10.70
C GLY A 628 -14.57 -21.56 10.56
N GLU A 629 -13.87 -21.48 9.42
CA GLU A 629 -12.89 -20.43 9.10
C GLU A 629 -13.43 -19.41 8.07
N GLN A 630 -14.62 -19.66 7.52
CA GLN A 630 -15.27 -18.81 6.53
C GLN A 630 -15.62 -17.41 7.06
N VAL A 631 -15.63 -16.46 6.13
CA VAL A 631 -16.13 -15.09 6.31
C VAL A 631 -17.57 -15.05 5.82
N SER A 632 -18.51 -14.45 6.56
CA SER A 632 -19.88 -14.34 6.03
C SER A 632 -19.89 -13.46 4.76
N ILE A 633 -20.86 -13.66 3.87
CA ILE A 633 -20.93 -12.87 2.61
C ILE A 633 -21.01 -11.36 2.88
N ASP A 634 -21.72 -10.95 3.94
CA ASP A 634 -21.79 -9.54 4.38
C ASP A 634 -20.43 -9.01 4.85
N GLU A 635 -19.69 -9.78 5.65
CA GLU A 635 -18.34 -9.40 6.11
C GLU A 635 -17.33 -9.38 4.96
N ALA A 636 -17.45 -10.31 4.01
CA ALA A 636 -16.60 -10.39 2.83
C ALA A 636 -16.88 -9.23 1.86
N ALA A 637 -18.14 -8.85 1.67
CA ALA A 637 -18.52 -7.66 0.91
C ALA A 637 -17.99 -6.38 1.57
N LYS A 638 -18.09 -6.27 2.90
CA LYS A 638 -17.52 -5.15 3.66
C LYS A 638 -16.00 -5.07 3.52
N LEU A 639 -15.32 -6.22 3.57
CA LEU A 639 -13.88 -6.33 3.30
C LEU A 639 -13.52 -5.78 1.91
N VAL A 640 -14.22 -6.24 0.87
CA VAL A 640 -13.98 -5.78 -0.52
C VAL A 640 -14.29 -4.31 -0.67
N PHE A 641 -15.43 -3.84 -0.18
CA PHE A 641 -15.84 -2.43 -0.24
C PHE A 641 -14.82 -1.50 0.44
N GLN A 642 -14.33 -1.85 1.64
CA GLN A 642 -13.31 -1.07 2.35
C GLN A 642 -11.92 -1.14 1.69
N THR A 643 -11.71 -2.08 0.75
CA THR A 643 -10.48 -2.19 -0.02
C THR A 643 -10.47 -1.24 -1.22
N ILE A 644 -11.62 -0.94 -1.82
CA ILE A 644 -11.72 -0.12 -3.05
C ILE A 644 -10.94 1.22 -2.97
N PRO A 645 -11.03 2.01 -1.88
CA PRO A 645 -10.32 3.30 -1.78
C PRO A 645 -8.78 3.17 -1.74
N LEU A 646 -8.26 1.97 -1.44
CA LEU A 646 -6.82 1.68 -1.42
C LEU A 646 -6.27 1.32 -2.81
N LEU A 647 -7.15 1.16 -3.80
CA LEU A 647 -6.77 0.83 -5.17
C LEU A 647 -6.46 2.10 -5.98
N HIS A 648 -5.59 1.96 -6.97
CA HIS A 648 -5.27 2.99 -7.94
C HIS A 648 -5.61 2.50 -9.36
N PRO A 649 -5.63 3.37 -10.38
CA PRO A 649 -6.06 2.99 -11.74
C PRO A 649 -5.30 1.82 -12.36
N ALA A 650 -4.08 1.52 -11.90
CA ALA A 650 -3.25 0.42 -12.39
C ALA A 650 -3.13 -0.75 -11.39
N SER A 651 -4.00 -0.81 -10.38
CA SER A 651 -4.03 -1.92 -9.44
C SER A 651 -4.25 -3.25 -10.17
N ASP A 652 -3.51 -4.27 -9.76
CA ASP A 652 -3.58 -5.63 -10.28
C ASP A 652 -3.99 -6.61 -9.17
N PHE A 653 -3.99 -7.92 -9.46
CA PHE A 653 -4.50 -8.92 -8.52
C PHE A 653 -3.60 -9.06 -7.28
N GLU A 654 -2.30 -8.83 -7.40
CA GLU A 654 -1.36 -8.87 -6.27
C GLU A 654 -1.59 -7.69 -5.34
N HIS A 655 -1.72 -6.49 -5.91
CA HIS A 655 -2.00 -5.30 -5.12
C HIS A 655 -3.35 -5.43 -4.40
N PHE A 656 -4.37 -5.95 -5.08
CA PHE A 656 -5.65 -6.25 -4.44
C PHE A 656 -5.53 -7.32 -3.33
N SER A 657 -4.71 -8.35 -3.53
CA SER A 657 -4.41 -9.34 -2.48
C SER A 657 -3.78 -8.70 -1.24
N ASP A 658 -2.80 -7.82 -1.43
CA ASP A 658 -2.12 -7.14 -0.33
C ASP A 658 -3.07 -6.20 0.43
N MET A 659 -3.86 -5.40 -0.30
CA MET A 659 -4.79 -4.44 0.32
C MET A 659 -5.96 -5.16 1.01
N THR A 660 -6.50 -6.23 0.43
CA THR A 660 -7.53 -7.04 1.13
C THR A 660 -6.98 -7.67 2.40
N LEU A 661 -5.72 -8.10 2.44
CA LEU A 661 -5.12 -8.64 3.66
C LEU A 661 -4.89 -7.56 4.72
N GLU A 662 -4.51 -6.35 4.31
CA GLU A 662 -4.42 -5.22 5.22
C GLU A 662 -5.79 -4.90 5.86
N VAL A 663 -6.84 -4.79 5.04
CA VAL A 663 -8.20 -4.54 5.53
C VAL A 663 -8.71 -5.72 6.39
N ALA A 664 -8.40 -6.95 6.03
CA ALA A 664 -8.78 -8.14 6.81
C ALA A 664 -8.14 -8.14 8.21
N ASN A 665 -6.86 -7.78 8.31
CA ASN A 665 -6.17 -7.66 9.58
C ASN A 665 -6.79 -6.56 10.45
N ASN A 666 -7.27 -5.47 9.85
CA ASN A 666 -7.95 -4.40 10.56
C ASN A 666 -9.37 -4.80 11.00
N LEU A 667 -10.14 -5.50 10.16
CA LEU A 667 -11.51 -5.91 10.45
C LEU A 667 -11.61 -7.07 11.44
N PHE A 668 -10.74 -8.07 11.30
CA PHE A 668 -10.85 -9.33 12.04
C PHE A 668 -9.73 -9.53 13.07
N GLY A 669 -8.72 -8.66 13.06
CA GLY A 669 -7.49 -8.81 13.84
C GLY A 669 -6.44 -9.63 13.10
N LYS A 670 -5.18 -9.20 13.22
CA LYS A 670 -4.01 -9.93 12.72
C LYS A 670 -4.03 -11.36 13.25
N CYS A 671 -3.76 -12.32 12.38
CA CYS A 671 -3.74 -13.74 12.73
C CYS A 671 -5.06 -14.38 13.18
N SER A 672 -6.19 -13.68 13.03
CA SER A 672 -7.51 -14.29 13.21
C SER A 672 -7.74 -15.42 12.20
N LYS A 673 -8.63 -16.37 12.54
CA LYS A 673 -9.01 -17.45 11.62
C LYS A 673 -9.51 -16.91 10.27
N LYS A 674 -10.29 -15.83 10.30
CA LYS A 674 -10.83 -15.16 9.11
C LYS A 674 -9.73 -14.52 8.24
N ALA A 675 -8.83 -13.73 8.83
CA ALA A 675 -7.71 -13.12 8.09
C ALA A 675 -6.82 -14.19 7.44
N ARG A 676 -6.58 -15.31 8.13
CA ARG A 676 -5.82 -16.44 7.57
C ARG A 676 -6.56 -17.17 6.46
N ALA A 677 -7.88 -17.37 6.58
CA ALA A 677 -8.67 -17.97 5.52
C ALA A 677 -8.65 -17.12 4.24
N ILE A 678 -8.69 -15.80 4.38
CA ILE A 678 -8.57 -14.84 3.27
C ILE A 678 -7.21 -14.99 2.56
N GLU A 679 -6.12 -15.07 3.32
CA GLU A 679 -4.78 -15.30 2.76
C GLU A 679 -4.69 -16.67 2.08
N TYR A 680 -5.29 -17.70 2.68
CA TYR A 680 -5.28 -19.06 2.13
C TYR A 680 -6.08 -19.15 0.83
N ALA A 681 -7.17 -18.40 0.70
CA ALA A 681 -7.92 -18.30 -0.54
C ALA A 681 -7.08 -17.65 -1.66
N TRP A 682 -6.25 -16.65 -1.36
CA TRP A 682 -5.34 -16.04 -2.35
C TRP A 682 -4.32 -17.03 -2.89
N TYR A 683 -3.80 -17.91 -2.03
CA TYR A 683 -2.97 -19.05 -2.42
C TYR A 683 -3.77 -20.07 -3.25
N ALA A 684 -5.00 -20.39 -2.84
CA ALA A 684 -5.84 -21.34 -3.56
C ALA A 684 -6.14 -20.92 -5.01
N VAL A 685 -6.28 -19.61 -5.28
CA VAL A 685 -6.45 -19.07 -6.64
C VAL A 685 -5.13 -18.72 -7.33
N GLY A 686 -3.98 -19.06 -6.74
CA GLY A 686 -2.67 -18.93 -7.35
C GLY A 686 -2.15 -17.48 -7.52
N VAL A 687 -2.77 -16.50 -6.85
CA VAL A 687 -2.26 -15.11 -6.80
C VAL A 687 -1.08 -15.03 -5.84
N ARG A 688 -1.16 -15.75 -4.71
CA ARG A 688 -0.01 -15.98 -3.82
C ARG A 688 0.61 -17.34 -4.13
N GLU A 689 1.94 -17.38 -4.21
CA GLU A 689 2.69 -18.60 -4.54
C GLU A 689 2.82 -19.55 -3.36
N ASP A 690 2.94 -19.01 -2.15
CA ASP A 690 3.19 -19.81 -0.95
C ASP A 690 1.96 -19.84 -0.04
N PRO A 691 1.72 -20.96 0.66
CA PRO A 691 0.63 -21.04 1.61
C PRO A 691 0.88 -20.05 2.77
N PRO A 692 -0.20 -19.52 3.39
CA PRO A 692 -0.08 -18.65 4.55
C PRO A 692 0.81 -19.25 5.63
N ALA A 693 1.74 -18.45 6.13
CA ALA A 693 2.60 -18.85 7.24
C ALA A 693 1.77 -19.20 8.48
N ARG A 694 2.38 -19.93 9.41
CA ARG A 694 1.76 -20.15 10.73
C ARG A 694 1.74 -18.82 11.44
N CYS A 695 0.59 -18.52 12.01
CA CYS A 695 0.44 -17.35 12.86
C CYS A 695 0.93 -17.64 14.26
N GLY A 696 1.55 -16.64 14.85
CA GLY A 696 1.94 -16.60 16.25
C GLY A 696 3.29 -15.96 16.45
N ASP A 697 3.73 -16.05 17.69
CA ASP A 697 4.97 -15.51 18.20
C ASP A 697 6.05 -16.60 18.13
N TRP A 698 7.30 -16.21 18.01
CA TRP A 698 8.37 -17.16 17.72
C TRP A 698 9.49 -17.07 18.75
N THR A 699 9.88 -18.20 19.30
CA THR A 699 11.15 -18.32 20.03
C THR A 699 11.98 -19.42 19.40
N PHE A 700 13.25 -19.14 19.14
CA PHE A 700 14.15 -20.10 18.51
C PHE A 700 15.61 -19.77 18.83
N ASP A 701 16.45 -20.79 18.69
CA ASP A 701 17.90 -20.69 18.86
C ASP A 701 18.54 -20.71 17.47
N LEU A 702 19.31 -19.68 17.16
CA LEU A 702 20.21 -19.63 16.01
C LEU A 702 21.58 -20.14 16.45
N VAL A 703 21.99 -21.29 15.92
CA VAL A 703 23.31 -21.88 16.13
C VAL A 703 24.19 -21.56 14.92
N ILE A 704 25.28 -20.85 15.17
CA ILE A 704 26.30 -20.53 14.16
C ILE A 704 27.54 -21.35 14.46
N SER A 705 28.05 -22.06 13.47
CA SER A 705 29.25 -22.90 13.58
C SER A 705 30.31 -22.44 12.58
N MET A 706 31.50 -22.10 13.09
CA MET A 706 32.66 -21.67 12.31
C MET A 706 33.92 -22.33 12.88
N GLU A 707 34.74 -22.92 12.01
CA GLU A 707 36.07 -23.47 12.37
C GLU A 707 36.08 -24.42 13.59
N GLY A 708 34.98 -25.15 13.82
CA GLY A 708 34.84 -26.09 14.93
C GLY A 708 34.34 -25.48 16.25
N GLN A 709 34.11 -24.17 16.30
CA GLN A 709 33.43 -23.49 17.41
C GLN A 709 31.97 -23.23 17.07
N SER A 710 31.10 -23.26 18.08
CA SER A 710 29.68 -22.94 17.92
C SER A 710 29.22 -21.90 18.93
N SER A 711 28.39 -20.96 18.46
CA SER A 711 27.72 -19.94 19.27
C SER A 711 26.22 -20.06 19.11
N THR A 712 25.47 -19.82 20.20
CA THR A 712 24.01 -19.84 20.19
C THR A 712 23.46 -18.47 20.50
N ILE A 713 22.56 -17.99 19.65
CA ILE A 713 21.84 -16.73 19.78
C ILE A 713 20.36 -17.06 20.00
N ASN A 714 19.73 -16.52 21.04
CA ASN A 714 18.31 -16.73 21.27
C ASN A 714 17.51 -15.57 20.66
N PHE A 715 16.48 -15.91 19.90
CA PHE A 715 15.54 -14.96 19.33
C PHE A 715 14.17 -15.12 19.98
N PHE A 716 13.54 -13.97 20.24
CA PHE A 716 12.18 -13.86 20.73
C PHE A 716 11.45 -12.85 19.86
N VAL A 717 10.36 -13.26 19.24
CA VAL A 717 9.54 -12.44 18.35
C VAL A 717 8.12 -12.47 18.86
N LYS A 718 7.55 -11.28 19.09
CA LYS A 718 6.14 -11.11 19.47
C LYS A 718 5.55 -9.96 18.67
N ASP A 719 4.53 -10.25 17.87
CA ASP A 719 3.98 -9.30 16.90
C ASP A 719 5.08 -8.75 15.95
N GLU A 720 5.31 -7.43 15.97
CA GLU A 720 6.39 -6.76 15.24
C GLU A 720 7.65 -6.58 16.08
N ARG A 721 7.64 -6.96 17.36
CA ARG A 721 8.72 -6.73 18.32
C ARG A 721 9.63 -7.94 18.35
N MET A 722 10.93 -7.68 18.39
CA MET A 722 11.96 -8.69 18.34
C MET A 722 13.02 -8.40 19.39
N VAL A 723 13.50 -9.47 20.03
CA VAL A 723 14.61 -9.46 20.98
C VAL A 723 15.60 -10.53 20.56
N MET A 724 16.87 -10.17 20.59
CA MET A 724 18.00 -11.08 20.47
C MET A 724 18.76 -11.06 21.77
N THR A 725 19.14 -12.23 22.29
CA THR A 725 20.03 -12.34 23.44
C THR A 725 21.23 -13.19 23.08
N THR A 726 22.42 -12.76 23.50
CA THR A 726 23.67 -13.51 23.31
C THR A 726 24.36 -13.72 24.65
N GLN A 727 25.14 -14.79 24.74
CA GLN A 727 26.01 -15.04 25.87
C GLN A 727 27.46 -14.91 25.39
N SER A 728 28.21 -13.98 25.99
CA SER A 728 29.64 -13.79 25.74
C SER A 728 30.46 -14.00 27.02
N GLU A 729 31.80 -13.94 26.91
CA GLU A 729 32.71 -13.97 28.07
C GLU A 729 32.49 -12.76 28.99
N ASP A 730 32.17 -11.59 28.44
CA ASP A 730 31.93 -10.36 29.21
C ASP A 730 30.57 -10.32 29.92
N GLY A 731 29.68 -11.25 29.57
CA GLY A 731 28.35 -11.39 30.15
C GLY A 731 27.25 -11.55 29.09
N PRO A 732 26.00 -11.73 29.54
CA PRO A 732 24.86 -11.74 28.62
C PRO A 732 24.59 -10.33 28.09
N THR A 733 24.19 -10.24 26.83
CA THR A 733 23.73 -8.98 26.23
C THR A 733 22.39 -9.20 25.54
N LYS A 734 21.65 -8.12 25.33
CA LYS A 734 20.45 -8.17 24.49
C LYS A 734 20.30 -6.96 23.60
N VAL A 735 19.67 -7.17 22.46
CA VAL A 735 19.26 -6.13 21.53
C VAL A 735 17.77 -6.32 21.26
N TYR A 736 16.99 -5.25 21.27
CA TYR A 736 15.58 -5.31 20.94
C TYR A 736 15.15 -4.15 20.05
N THR A 737 14.17 -4.43 19.19
CA THR A 737 13.61 -3.48 18.22
C THR A 737 12.21 -3.92 17.80
N SER A 738 11.40 -3.02 17.26
CA SER A 738 10.29 -3.43 16.39
C SER A 738 10.74 -3.47 14.92
N ARG A 739 10.09 -4.27 14.06
CA ARG A 739 10.37 -4.28 12.61
C ARG A 739 10.24 -2.88 12.01
N HIS A 740 9.20 -2.16 12.43
CA HIS A 740 8.84 -0.82 11.96
C HIS A 740 9.46 0.33 12.76
N SER A 741 10.54 0.11 13.51
CA SER A 741 11.32 1.20 14.09
C SER A 741 12.60 1.44 13.29
N ALA A 742 13.06 2.68 13.20
CA ALA A 742 14.39 3.01 12.70
C ALA A 742 15.49 2.75 13.74
N LEU A 743 15.09 2.54 15.00
CA LEU A 743 15.96 2.45 16.16
C LEU A 743 15.94 1.03 16.72
N MET A 744 17.04 0.67 17.36
CA MET A 744 17.16 -0.51 18.20
C MET A 744 17.78 -0.10 19.54
N THR A 745 17.54 -0.89 20.58
CA THR A 745 18.16 -0.66 21.90
C THR A 745 18.97 -1.88 22.31
N ALA A 746 20.25 -1.65 22.63
CA ALA A 746 21.16 -2.65 23.18
C ALA A 746 21.28 -2.48 24.69
N VAL A 747 21.24 -3.57 25.44
CA VAL A 747 21.53 -3.62 26.87
C VAL A 747 22.80 -4.45 27.06
N VAL A 748 23.84 -3.78 27.53
CA VAL A 748 25.20 -4.32 27.65
C VAL A 748 25.72 -4.11 29.06
N ARG A 749 26.71 -4.91 29.44
CA ARG A 749 27.36 -4.78 30.74
C ARG A 749 28.33 -3.60 30.73
N ASN A 750 28.31 -2.78 31.77
CA ASN A 750 29.24 -1.66 31.92
C ASN A 750 30.53 -2.09 32.65
N GLU A 751 31.54 -1.21 32.65
CA GLU A 751 32.85 -1.48 33.28
C GLU A 751 32.75 -1.72 34.80
N GLU A 752 31.73 -1.15 35.46
CA GLU A 752 31.47 -1.33 36.91
C GLU A 752 30.74 -2.66 37.23
N GLY A 753 30.43 -3.46 36.21
CA GLY A 753 29.79 -4.77 36.33
C GLY A 753 28.26 -4.75 36.38
N GLY A 754 27.63 -3.56 36.29
CA GLY A 754 26.20 -3.34 36.09
C GLY A 754 25.77 -3.39 34.62
N TYR A 755 24.55 -2.95 34.30
CA TYR A 755 24.02 -2.92 32.93
C TYR A 755 23.53 -1.52 32.55
N GLU A 756 23.76 -1.16 31.30
CA GLU A 756 23.32 0.09 30.69
C GLU A 756 22.62 -0.16 29.36
N SER A 757 21.76 0.77 28.95
CA SER A 757 21.00 0.69 27.71
C SER A 757 21.37 1.81 26.74
N HIS A 758 21.65 1.46 25.50
CA HIS A 758 22.00 2.38 24.41
C HIS A 758 21.01 2.25 23.27
N THR A 759 20.40 3.36 22.86
CA THR A 759 19.51 3.40 21.69
C THR A 759 20.30 3.90 20.48
N LEU A 760 20.29 3.12 19.41
CA LEU A 760 21.11 3.32 18.22
C LEU A 760 20.25 3.17 16.95
N PRO A 761 20.60 3.86 15.84
CA PRO A 761 20.01 3.57 14.54
C PRO A 761 20.27 2.13 14.10
N LYS A 762 19.32 1.51 13.40
CA LYS A 762 19.50 0.16 12.83
C LYS A 762 20.59 0.09 11.75
N ASN A 763 20.82 1.18 11.01
CA ASN A 763 21.96 1.28 10.09
C ASN A 763 23.24 1.58 10.87
N ILE A 764 23.74 0.56 11.59
CA ILE A 764 24.94 0.69 12.42
C ILE A 764 26.16 1.05 11.59
N LEU A 765 26.27 0.58 10.34
CA LEU A 765 27.41 0.92 9.49
C LEU A 765 27.48 2.42 9.19
N LYS A 766 26.34 3.05 8.87
CA LYS A 766 26.26 4.51 8.70
C LYS A 766 26.59 5.24 10.01
N TYR A 767 26.00 4.80 11.12
CA TYR A 767 26.27 5.38 12.44
C TYR A 767 27.75 5.30 12.84
N ASN A 768 28.39 4.14 12.63
CA ASN A 768 29.81 3.95 12.92
C ASN A 768 30.70 4.80 12.01
N LEU A 769 30.30 5.02 10.75
CA LEU A 769 31.01 5.90 9.82
C LEU A 769 31.03 7.35 10.34
N GLU A 770 29.86 7.85 10.76
CA GLU A 770 29.70 9.18 11.33
C GLU A 770 30.52 9.33 12.63
N LYS A 771 30.46 8.32 13.51
CA LYS A 771 31.24 8.31 14.75
C LYS A 771 32.74 8.21 14.52
N MET A 772 33.18 7.47 13.51
CA MET A 772 34.57 7.40 13.12
C MET A 772 35.05 8.79 12.68
N ASP A 773 34.32 9.48 11.81
CA ASP A 773 34.66 10.84 11.36
C ASP A 773 34.74 11.84 12.55
N GLU A 774 33.91 11.67 13.58
CA GLU A 774 33.98 12.46 14.83
C GLU A 774 35.20 12.12 15.70
N MET A 775 35.57 10.85 15.82
CA MET A 775 36.63 10.39 16.72
C MET A 775 38.04 10.48 16.12
N MET A 776 38.15 10.48 14.78
CA MET A 776 39.44 10.50 14.08
C MET A 776 40.39 11.61 14.57
N PRO A 777 39.98 12.88 14.72
CA PRO A 777 40.89 13.93 15.18
C PRO A 777 41.45 13.70 16.59
N GLU A 778 40.65 13.15 17.50
CA GLU A 778 41.08 12.87 18.88
C GLU A 778 42.00 11.65 18.93
N MET A 779 41.75 10.62 18.12
CA MET A 779 42.67 9.48 17.98
C MET A 779 44.03 9.92 17.43
N GLU A 780 44.05 10.81 16.43
CA GLU A 780 45.30 11.34 15.89
C GLU A 780 46.10 12.11 16.96
N LYS A 781 45.40 12.92 17.75
CA LYS A 781 46.01 13.66 18.87
C LYS A 781 46.56 12.74 19.96
N GLN A 782 45.83 11.69 20.34
CA GLN A 782 46.29 10.72 21.35
C GLN A 782 47.53 9.96 20.86
N ALA A 783 47.56 9.53 19.60
CA ALA A 783 48.74 8.88 19.02
C ALA A 783 49.96 9.82 19.02
N GLU A 784 49.78 11.10 18.68
CA GLU A 784 50.85 12.12 18.77
C GLU A 784 51.36 12.31 20.20
N GLU A 785 50.46 12.34 21.19
CA GLU A 785 50.82 12.45 22.60
C GLU A 785 51.60 11.22 23.10
N GLU A 786 51.18 10.01 22.71
CA GLU A 786 51.89 8.76 23.02
C GLU A 786 53.29 8.73 22.38
N PHE A 787 53.40 9.11 21.11
CA PHE A 787 54.71 9.24 20.45
C PHE A 787 55.58 10.29 21.15
N ALA A 788 54.99 11.40 21.62
CA ALA A 788 55.71 12.41 22.39
C ALA A 788 56.16 11.90 23.77
N GLN A 789 55.37 11.04 24.42
CA GLN A 789 55.76 10.37 25.68
C GLN A 789 56.88 9.35 25.45
N MET A 790 56.79 8.54 24.40
CA MET A 790 57.86 7.61 24.01
C MET A 790 59.17 8.35 23.68
N ARG A 791 59.11 9.47 22.95
CA ARG A 791 60.29 10.32 22.69
C ARG A 791 60.91 10.84 23.99
N ARG A 792 60.07 11.27 24.95
CA ARG A 792 60.53 11.72 26.28
C ARG A 792 61.17 10.58 27.09
N SER A 793 60.61 9.37 27.04
CA SER A 793 61.15 8.21 27.75
C SER A 793 62.47 7.68 27.14
N ILE A 794 62.66 7.83 25.83
CA ILE A 794 63.93 7.55 25.14
C ILE A 794 65.00 8.58 25.54
N ALA A 795 64.64 9.87 25.59
CA ALA A 795 65.57 10.94 25.96
C ALA A 795 66.08 10.82 27.41
N ALA A 796 65.24 10.28 28.31
CA ALA A 796 65.58 10.06 29.72
C ALA A 796 66.33 8.73 29.98
N GLU A 797 66.48 7.84 28.99
CA GLU A 797 67.12 6.53 29.16
C GLU A 797 68.64 6.64 29.10
N GLU A 798 69.36 6.30 30.15
CA GLU A 798 70.83 6.47 30.22
C GLU A 798 71.60 5.27 29.65
N ASP A 799 71.02 4.06 29.64
CA ASP A 799 71.63 2.87 29.05
C ASP A 799 71.55 2.89 27.51
N PRO A 800 72.69 2.89 26.79
CA PRO A 800 72.71 2.88 25.32
C PRO A 800 71.95 1.70 24.68
N ALA A 801 71.98 0.52 25.32
CA ALA A 801 71.30 -0.66 24.80
C ALA A 801 69.77 -0.56 24.96
N ALA A 802 69.30 -0.17 26.15
CA ALA A 802 67.87 0.10 26.39
C ALA A 802 67.33 1.27 25.53
N ARG A 803 68.13 2.33 25.34
CA ARG A 803 67.77 3.48 24.49
C ARG A 803 67.58 3.06 23.03
N ALA A 804 68.48 2.21 22.50
CA ALA A 804 68.37 1.67 21.14
C ALA A 804 67.13 0.77 20.97
N MET A 805 66.78 -0.02 22.00
CA MET A 805 65.59 -0.88 21.99
C MET A 805 64.29 -0.06 22.00
N LYS A 806 64.20 0.97 22.87
CA LYS A 806 63.06 1.90 22.90
C LYS A 806 62.91 2.71 21.61
N GLN A 807 64.01 3.14 21.01
CA GLN A 807 63.99 3.84 19.72
C GLN A 807 63.48 2.94 18.59
N LYS A 808 63.86 1.65 18.59
CA LYS A 808 63.35 0.67 17.63
C LYS A 808 61.84 0.46 17.81
N ALA A 809 61.35 0.36 19.04
CA ALA A 809 59.93 0.25 19.34
C ALA A 809 59.13 1.47 18.86
N LEU A 810 59.61 2.70 19.13
CA LEU A 810 58.97 3.92 18.64
C LEU A 810 58.89 3.95 17.10
N ASN A 811 59.97 3.60 16.40
CA ASN A 811 59.98 3.56 14.94
C ASN A 811 58.99 2.50 14.40
N GLN A 812 58.86 1.37 15.08
CA GLN A 812 57.89 0.32 14.72
C GLN A 812 56.45 0.81 14.94
N SER A 813 56.14 1.39 16.10
CA SER A 813 54.81 1.92 16.40
C SER A 813 54.41 3.08 15.46
N MET A 814 55.34 3.97 15.11
CA MET A 814 55.07 5.03 14.12
C MET A 814 54.79 4.45 12.72
N ALA A 815 55.57 3.45 12.28
CA ALA A 815 55.34 2.81 10.98
C ALA A 815 54.02 2.01 10.94
N GLU A 816 53.65 1.34 12.03
CA GLU A 816 52.37 0.65 12.16
C GLU A 816 51.19 1.63 12.14
N TYR A 817 51.30 2.75 12.85
CA TYR A 817 50.29 3.81 12.83
C TYR A 817 50.14 4.46 11.45
N GLU A 818 51.25 4.78 10.77
CA GLU A 818 51.22 5.31 9.41
C GLU A 818 50.58 4.32 8.43
N ARG A 819 50.87 3.03 8.55
CA ARG A 819 50.24 1.98 7.74
C ARG A 819 48.74 1.87 8.00
N MET A 820 48.33 1.88 9.27
CA MET A 820 46.93 1.87 9.66
C MET A 820 46.19 3.10 9.07
N ARG A 821 46.79 4.29 9.16
CA ARG A 821 46.24 5.55 8.65
C ARG A 821 46.17 5.60 7.12
N ALA A 822 47.18 5.11 6.43
CA ALA A 822 47.28 5.23 4.97
C ALA A 822 46.59 4.09 4.21
N GLU A 823 46.53 2.88 4.76
CA GLU A 823 46.01 1.69 4.09
C GLU A 823 44.72 1.18 4.74
N THR A 824 44.75 0.94 6.05
CA THR A 824 43.67 0.21 6.76
C THR A 824 42.42 1.06 6.95
N LEU A 825 42.57 2.29 7.43
CA LEU A 825 41.45 3.21 7.69
C LEU A 825 40.68 3.59 6.41
N PRO A 826 41.32 3.95 5.29
CA PRO A 826 40.61 4.22 4.04
C PRO A 826 39.88 3.00 3.48
N GLU A 827 40.46 1.81 3.57
CA GLU A 827 39.82 0.57 3.13
C GLU A 827 38.64 0.18 4.03
N MET A 828 38.79 0.33 5.35
CA MET A 828 37.69 0.15 6.31
C MET A 828 36.56 1.14 6.04
N ARG A 829 36.88 2.43 5.87
CA ARG A 829 35.92 3.47 5.53
C ARG A 829 35.17 3.12 4.26
N LYS A 830 35.88 2.77 3.19
CA LYS A 830 35.28 2.40 1.91
C LYS A 830 34.34 1.19 2.05
N ASN A 831 34.75 0.16 2.78
CA ASN A 831 33.93 -1.03 3.00
C ASN A 831 32.67 -0.71 3.84
N MET A 832 32.79 0.14 4.87
CA MET A 832 31.63 0.60 5.63
C MET A 832 30.73 1.52 4.80
N GLU A 833 31.28 2.39 3.95
CA GLU A 833 30.50 3.24 3.04
C GLU A 833 29.72 2.40 2.03
N GLU A 834 30.36 1.40 1.44
CA GLU A 834 29.72 0.46 0.52
C GLU A 834 28.66 -0.41 1.23
N GLY A 835 28.93 -0.89 2.45
CA GLY A 835 27.99 -1.69 3.23
C GLY A 835 26.84 -0.89 3.87
N SER A 836 27.05 0.41 4.12
CA SER A 836 26.04 1.32 4.68
C SER A 836 24.99 1.75 3.65
N LYS A 837 25.34 1.65 2.35
CA LYS A 837 24.39 1.84 1.26
C LYS A 837 23.40 0.67 1.31
N GLU A 838 22.12 0.97 1.50
CA GLU A 838 21.07 -0.02 1.37
C GLU A 838 21.05 -0.55 -0.06
N VAL A 839 21.70 -1.68 -0.30
CA VAL A 839 21.59 -2.42 -1.56
C VAL A 839 20.32 -3.24 -1.49
N ASN A 840 19.19 -2.56 -1.63
CA ASN A 840 17.90 -3.19 -1.88
C ASN A 840 17.87 -3.62 -3.35
N ILE A 841 18.39 -4.82 -3.66
CA ILE A 841 18.12 -5.43 -4.97
C ILE A 841 16.66 -5.84 -4.95
N SER A 842 15.86 -5.13 -5.72
CA SER A 842 14.47 -5.48 -5.89
C SER A 842 14.35 -6.90 -6.44
N GLU A 843 13.25 -7.57 -6.10
CA GLU A 843 12.95 -8.89 -6.65
C GLU A 843 13.04 -8.93 -8.19
N SER A 844 12.63 -7.83 -8.84
CA SER A 844 12.75 -7.62 -10.28
C SER A 844 14.19 -7.68 -10.77
N GLU A 845 15.10 -6.98 -10.10
CA GLU A 845 16.52 -6.97 -10.46
C GLU A 845 17.16 -8.33 -10.20
N PHE A 846 16.82 -8.99 -9.09
CA PHE A 846 17.34 -10.31 -8.75
C PHE A 846 16.97 -11.37 -9.79
N PHE A 847 15.70 -11.42 -10.20
CA PHE A 847 15.23 -12.39 -11.19
C PHE A 847 15.44 -11.95 -12.64
N GLY A 848 16.01 -10.77 -12.90
CA GLY A 848 16.16 -10.22 -14.24
C GLY A 848 14.83 -10.02 -14.96
N ALA A 849 13.78 -9.70 -14.19
CA ALA A 849 12.39 -9.77 -14.61
C ALA A 849 11.69 -8.43 -14.36
N ASN A 850 11.43 -7.71 -15.44
CA ASN A 850 10.92 -6.33 -15.40
C ASN A 850 9.39 -6.24 -15.28
N SER A 851 8.68 -7.37 -15.26
CA SER A 851 7.23 -7.42 -15.07
C SER A 851 6.88 -8.42 -13.96
N ARG A 852 5.81 -8.15 -13.20
CA ARG A 852 5.39 -9.05 -12.09
C ARG A 852 5.20 -10.49 -12.57
N LYS A 853 4.62 -10.66 -13.76
CA LYS A 853 4.51 -11.92 -14.49
C LYS A 853 5.86 -12.61 -14.75
N SER A 854 6.85 -11.89 -15.28
CA SER A 854 8.17 -12.47 -15.53
C SER A 854 8.89 -12.84 -14.22
N ARG A 855 8.63 -12.11 -13.13
CA ARG A 855 9.20 -12.42 -11.79
C ARG A 855 8.67 -13.74 -11.24
N ARG A 856 7.35 -13.96 -11.26
CA ARG A 856 6.75 -15.22 -10.78
C ARG A 856 7.20 -16.42 -11.60
N LYS A 857 7.24 -16.26 -12.93
CA LYS A 857 7.80 -17.29 -13.82
C LYS A 857 9.26 -17.60 -13.47
N ALA A 858 10.07 -16.57 -13.25
CA ALA A 858 11.47 -16.73 -12.88
C ALA A 858 11.64 -17.39 -11.51
N LYS A 859 10.82 -17.05 -10.51
CA LYS A 859 10.77 -17.72 -9.19
C LYS A 859 10.43 -19.22 -9.30
N ARG A 860 9.42 -19.56 -10.10
CA ARG A 860 9.06 -20.96 -10.35
C ARG A 860 10.16 -21.70 -11.07
N GLU A 861 10.80 -21.06 -12.04
CA GLU A 861 11.92 -21.66 -12.77
C GLU A 861 13.15 -21.84 -11.87
N PHE A 862 13.41 -20.88 -10.98
CA PHE A 862 14.40 -20.99 -9.91
C PHE A 862 14.10 -22.19 -9.01
N ASP A 863 12.87 -22.32 -8.51
CA ASP A 863 12.46 -23.47 -7.69
C ASP A 863 12.64 -24.79 -8.46
N LYS A 864 12.23 -24.87 -9.73
CA LYS A 864 12.46 -26.08 -10.56
C LYS A 864 13.95 -26.40 -10.72
N GLN A 865 14.78 -25.37 -10.86
CA GLN A 865 16.21 -25.54 -11.08
C GLN A 865 16.93 -25.99 -9.79
N PHE A 866 16.59 -25.40 -8.65
CA PHE A 866 17.39 -25.50 -7.43
C PHE A 866 16.75 -26.31 -6.31
N VAL A 867 15.43 -26.54 -6.29
CA VAL A 867 14.81 -27.44 -5.32
C VAL A 867 15.17 -28.88 -5.69
N LYS A 868 15.90 -29.57 -4.81
CA LYS A 868 16.31 -30.97 -4.99
C LYS A 868 15.61 -31.93 -4.02
N GLY A 869 14.87 -31.40 -3.05
CA GLY A 869 14.13 -32.22 -2.11
C GLY A 869 13.04 -31.45 -1.37
N PHE A 870 12.10 -32.21 -0.83
CA PHE A 870 11.09 -31.74 0.12
C PHE A 870 11.20 -32.60 1.38
N GLY A 871 11.02 -32.01 2.55
CA GLY A 871 11.15 -32.73 3.81
C GLY A 871 10.65 -31.92 4.99
N GLU A 872 10.69 -32.54 6.17
CA GLU A 872 10.40 -31.87 7.43
C GLU A 872 11.71 -31.58 8.15
N VAL A 873 11.95 -30.30 8.46
CA VAL A 873 13.13 -29.85 9.20
C VAL A 873 12.65 -29.16 10.45
N GLU A 874 13.06 -29.67 11.62
CA GLU A 874 12.67 -29.15 12.94
C GLU A 874 11.13 -29.02 13.14
N GLY A 875 10.32 -29.88 12.48
CA GLY A 875 8.86 -29.85 12.58
C GLY A 875 8.13 -29.03 11.50
N TYR A 876 8.86 -28.52 10.50
CA TYR A 876 8.33 -27.64 9.45
C TYR A 876 8.60 -28.19 8.06
N LYS A 877 7.58 -28.16 7.22
CA LYS A 877 7.67 -28.50 5.79
C LYS A 877 8.60 -27.53 5.11
N SER A 878 9.62 -28.07 4.47
CA SER A 878 10.77 -27.32 3.98
C SER A 878 11.18 -27.80 2.59
N LYS A 879 11.69 -26.87 1.81
CA LYS A 879 12.32 -27.12 0.50
C LYS A 879 13.83 -27.16 0.70
N HIS A 880 14.49 -28.15 0.09
CA HIS A 880 15.96 -28.25 0.05
C HIS A 880 16.47 -27.67 -1.27
N TYR A 881 17.22 -26.58 -1.15
CA TYR A 881 17.82 -25.89 -2.28
C TYR A 881 19.29 -26.27 -2.40
N VAL A 882 19.76 -26.54 -3.62
CA VAL A 882 21.16 -26.89 -3.91
C VAL A 882 21.63 -26.13 -5.14
N MET A 883 22.68 -25.31 -5.00
CA MET A 883 23.30 -24.57 -6.10
C MET A 883 24.65 -25.16 -6.53
N ASN A 884 25.04 -24.85 -7.76
CA ASN A 884 26.27 -25.31 -8.41
C ASN A 884 27.50 -24.61 -7.83
N GLU A 885 27.85 -24.86 -6.56
CA GLU A 885 29.08 -24.40 -5.89
C GLU A 885 29.24 -24.96 -4.45
N GLY A 886 28.42 -25.92 -4.04
CA GLY A 886 28.44 -26.48 -2.68
C GLY A 886 27.61 -25.69 -1.66
N MET A 887 26.86 -24.68 -2.10
CA MET A 887 25.86 -24.00 -1.28
C MET A 887 24.55 -24.79 -1.29
N ASP A 888 24.10 -25.21 -0.10
CA ASP A 888 22.81 -25.86 0.11
C ASP A 888 22.12 -25.34 1.37
N TRP A 889 20.79 -25.24 1.33
CA TRP A 889 20.01 -24.77 2.47
C TRP A 889 18.60 -25.36 2.48
N TRP A 890 18.02 -25.38 3.67
CA TRP A 890 16.63 -25.74 3.90
C TRP A 890 15.87 -24.49 4.34
N SER A 891 14.79 -24.18 3.64
CA SER A 891 13.92 -23.05 3.99
C SER A 891 12.45 -23.47 4.07
N THR A 892 11.68 -22.72 4.87
CA THR A 892 10.25 -22.93 5.08
C THR A 892 9.48 -21.62 4.94
N HIS A 893 8.27 -21.69 4.38
CA HIS A 893 7.29 -20.59 4.38
C HIS A 893 6.31 -20.70 5.55
N GLU A 894 6.39 -21.77 6.36
CA GLU A 894 5.52 -21.94 7.53
C GLU A 894 5.86 -20.98 8.68
N ILE A 895 7.02 -20.31 8.63
CA ILE A 895 7.46 -19.31 9.61
C ILE A 895 7.48 -17.94 8.92
N PRO A 896 6.73 -16.93 9.41
CA PRO A 896 6.60 -15.61 8.79
C PRO A 896 7.81 -14.69 9.10
N LEU A 897 9.01 -15.27 9.11
CA LEU A 897 10.28 -14.59 9.28
C LEU A 897 11.09 -14.73 7.99
N LYS A 898 11.93 -13.74 7.70
CA LYS A 898 12.90 -13.75 6.62
C LYS A 898 14.32 -13.80 7.20
N PHE A 899 15.31 -14.00 6.35
CA PHE A 899 16.69 -13.91 6.81
C PHE A 899 17.03 -12.49 7.26
N SER A 900 16.50 -11.47 6.59
CA SER A 900 16.65 -10.07 7.00
C SER A 900 16.05 -9.75 8.38
N ASP A 901 15.07 -10.52 8.87
CA ASP A 901 14.59 -10.32 10.24
C ASP A 901 15.67 -10.65 11.29
N LEU A 902 16.61 -11.53 10.96
CA LEU A 902 17.77 -11.84 11.81
C LEU A 902 18.82 -10.71 11.74
N SER A 903 19.00 -10.08 10.57
CA SER A 903 19.97 -8.99 10.41
C SER A 903 19.54 -7.70 11.12
N LEU A 904 18.23 -7.48 11.31
CA LEU A 904 17.69 -6.33 12.05
C LEU A 904 18.22 -6.21 13.49
N LEU A 905 18.61 -7.33 14.11
CA LEU A 905 19.13 -7.37 15.49
C LEU A 905 20.62 -7.73 15.56
N ALA A 906 21.20 -8.23 14.46
CA ALA A 906 22.60 -8.64 14.36
C ALA A 906 23.29 -8.09 13.10
N PRO A 907 23.30 -6.75 12.88
CA PRO A 907 23.79 -6.16 11.62
C PRO A 907 25.29 -6.40 11.37
N GLY A 908 26.09 -6.62 12.43
CA GLY A 908 27.51 -6.98 12.31
C GLY A 908 27.77 -8.42 11.83
N PHE A 909 26.80 -9.34 11.98
CA PHE A 909 26.94 -10.74 11.57
C PHE A 909 26.42 -11.01 10.15
N PHE A 910 25.40 -10.25 9.73
CA PHE A 910 24.64 -10.54 8.51
C PHE A 910 24.60 -9.37 7.50
N GLY A 911 25.31 -8.27 7.79
CA GLY A 911 25.19 -6.99 7.08
C GLY A 911 24.02 -6.15 7.61
N SER A 912 24.07 -4.83 7.41
CA SER A 912 22.99 -3.92 7.83
C SER A 912 21.93 -3.75 6.74
N GLY A 913 20.65 -3.83 7.12
CA GLY A 913 19.51 -3.43 6.27
C GLY A 913 18.34 -4.43 6.23
N SER A 914 17.12 -3.90 6.05
CA SER A 914 15.96 -4.65 5.55
C SER A 914 16.16 -4.92 4.06
N GLY A 915 15.70 -6.08 3.56
CA GLY A 915 15.70 -6.35 2.11
C GLY A 915 17.04 -6.77 1.50
N LEU A 916 17.87 -7.50 2.27
CA LEU A 916 19.05 -8.16 1.73
C LEU A 916 18.68 -8.96 0.46
N PRO A 917 19.45 -8.88 -0.63
CA PRO A 917 19.24 -9.70 -1.83
C PRO A 917 19.14 -11.21 -1.52
N LEU A 918 19.71 -11.60 -0.37
CA LEU A 918 19.67 -12.94 0.17
C LEU A 918 18.26 -13.43 0.51
N ASP A 919 17.31 -12.56 0.87
CA ASP A 919 15.91 -12.99 1.12
C ASP A 919 15.27 -13.58 -0.14
N HIS A 920 15.53 -12.97 -1.31
CA HIS A 920 15.05 -13.46 -2.59
C HIS A 920 15.69 -14.81 -2.95
N TYR A 921 16.95 -15.00 -2.56
CA TYR A 921 17.68 -16.25 -2.73
C TYR A 921 17.19 -17.36 -1.79
N MET A 922 16.92 -17.05 -0.52
CA MET A 922 16.55 -18.04 0.50
C MET A 922 15.18 -18.67 0.28
N ARG A 923 14.26 -17.98 -0.42
CA ARG A 923 12.88 -18.45 -0.71
C ARG A 923 12.19 -18.98 0.56
N GLY A 924 12.12 -18.13 1.60
CA GLY A 924 11.52 -18.44 2.91
C GLY A 924 12.49 -18.30 4.08
N PHE A 925 12.04 -18.66 5.29
CA PHE A 925 12.88 -18.62 6.49
C PHE A 925 13.91 -19.77 6.45
N PRO A 926 15.22 -19.50 6.51
CA PRO A 926 16.22 -20.55 6.45
C PRO A 926 16.31 -21.27 7.79
N LEU A 927 16.06 -22.58 7.79
CA LEU A 927 16.21 -23.45 8.95
C LEU A 927 17.63 -24.04 9.05
N ARG A 928 18.29 -24.25 7.91
CA ARG A 928 19.67 -24.73 7.82
C ARG A 928 20.36 -24.12 6.61
N PHE A 929 21.61 -23.70 6.75
CA PHE A 929 22.45 -23.27 5.62
C PHE A 929 23.81 -23.94 5.75
N GLY A 930 24.06 -24.95 4.90
CA GLY A 930 25.20 -25.85 4.99
C GLY A 930 25.43 -26.39 6.40
N GLN A 931 26.69 -26.37 6.86
CA GLN A 931 27.07 -26.65 8.25
C GLN A 931 27.20 -25.37 9.10
N MET A 932 27.06 -24.20 8.50
CA MET A 932 27.36 -22.92 9.13
C MET A 932 26.23 -22.45 10.05
N LEU A 933 24.97 -22.56 9.59
CA LEU A 933 23.82 -22.02 10.29
C LEU A 933 22.77 -23.11 10.51
N LYS A 934 22.25 -23.17 11.74
CA LYS A 934 21.12 -24.04 12.09
C LYS A 934 20.17 -23.32 13.04
N ILE A 935 18.88 -23.27 12.68
CA ILE A 935 17.80 -22.89 13.60
C ILE A 935 17.35 -24.13 14.38
N THR A 936 17.20 -24.00 15.69
CA THR A 936 16.77 -25.08 16.59
C THR A 936 15.80 -24.57 17.66
N LYS A 937 15.21 -25.49 18.44
CA LYS A 937 14.29 -25.20 19.56
C LYS A 937 13.15 -24.23 19.21
N ILE A 938 12.63 -24.34 17.98
CA ILE A 938 11.59 -23.46 17.47
C ILE A 938 10.29 -23.73 18.23
N ARG A 939 9.71 -22.67 18.81
CA ARG A 939 8.38 -22.68 19.42
C ARG A 939 7.54 -21.55 18.83
N ASN A 940 6.32 -21.89 18.44
CA ASN A 940 5.30 -20.93 18.01
C ASN A 940 4.54 -20.40 19.25
N SER A 941 5.27 -19.71 20.13
CA SER A 941 4.75 -19.00 21.31
C SER A 941 5.77 -17.97 21.78
N ALA A 942 5.30 -16.82 22.27
CA ALA A 942 6.15 -15.83 22.92
C ALA A 942 6.72 -16.36 24.23
N ALA A 943 7.87 -15.83 24.65
CA ALA A 943 8.37 -16.04 26.00
C ALA A 943 7.41 -15.41 27.03
N ALA A 944 7.21 -16.09 28.17
CA ALA A 944 6.31 -15.62 29.23
C ALA A 944 6.72 -14.24 29.79
N ASN A 945 8.01 -13.97 29.82
CA ASN A 945 8.63 -12.71 30.26
C ASN A 945 9.00 -11.78 29.09
N PHE A 946 8.36 -11.92 27.91
CA PHE A 946 8.72 -11.14 26.72
C PHE A 946 8.77 -9.63 26.97
N GLU A 947 7.84 -9.07 27.77
CA GLU A 947 7.83 -7.63 28.04
C GLU A 947 9.05 -7.18 28.87
N GLN A 948 9.61 -8.04 29.71
CA GLN A 948 10.88 -7.76 30.42
C GLN A 948 12.07 -7.89 29.47
N LEU A 949 12.05 -8.88 28.57
CA LEU A 949 13.05 -9.03 27.51
C LEU A 949 13.05 -7.79 26.60
N TYR A 950 11.87 -7.28 26.24
CA TYR A 950 11.65 -6.06 25.45
C TYR A 950 11.63 -4.79 26.33
N SER A 951 12.66 -4.61 27.16
CA SER A 951 12.82 -3.42 27.99
C SER A 951 14.29 -3.18 28.31
N SER A 952 14.62 -2.04 28.93
CA SER A 952 15.96 -1.76 29.48
C SER A 952 16.32 -2.62 30.69
N SER A 953 15.40 -3.42 31.24
CA SER A 953 15.67 -4.30 32.39
C SER A 953 16.77 -5.33 32.06
N PRO A 954 17.69 -5.65 32.97
CA PRO A 954 18.77 -6.63 32.74
C PRO A 954 18.27 -8.09 32.83
N VAL A 955 17.27 -8.42 32.01
CA VAL A 955 16.68 -9.77 31.86
C VAL A 955 17.04 -10.29 30.47
N PHE A 956 17.60 -11.51 30.42
CA PHE A 956 18.24 -12.08 29.22
C PHE A 956 17.76 -13.49 28.84
N ARG A 957 16.85 -14.11 29.60
CA ARG A 957 16.23 -15.41 29.27
C ARG A 957 14.82 -15.51 29.78
#